data_AF-A0A7U2I4N6-F1
#
_entry.id   AF-A0A7U2I4N6-F1
#
_cell.length_a   1.000
_cell.length_b   1.000
_cell.length_c   1.000
_cell.angle_alpha   90.00
_cell.angle_beta   90.00
_cell.angle_gamma   90.00
#
_symmetry.space_group_name_H-M   'P 1'
#
loop_
_entity.id
_entity.type
_entity.pdbx_description
1 polymer ?
#
loop_
_entity_poly.entity_id
_entity_poly.type
_entity_poly.pdbx_seq_one_letter_code
_entity_poly.pdbx_strand_id
1 'polypeptide(L)'
;MVWLEDGDAAYLPPPAQLFPMIRDGAPTSVLVRPTVGFRVTHEYTSPSLNREFFPGMQGRVLLVEEDSAYVECRDLFQTDKTFLKDWISLKAIKMGTKLYGTWEIDTCNIPRTISKLTANEAGALRSSKYQHLALGISTFLKVLVDTHPGSLTDDSFAKLGKAGSNIPYLTANVIIGIERAGLANILNKPDFTVQDLVSKATLNCSKVEEAHQSGFYFRCYITTPKPNQNACSLYVGQSHDLYNRYHGWKQGGHEELIEKSHSIEMRALCLVDPSFYQDNKYIIEQLFTSLLQTYKEALTGVAGQLNEDQINFHKKNHSEMDKVAKAAAKLSKWTGAVQRDSFWKASFATCAGLNYQSPISEAPTHEPSVWLRQDGWMPNVDDPTESIKIANFTREVPKKMTVLIPGKTSASQDKSFIIFALVSDVNKDYRFRINRTLPGGPSSDGVEWPAEGSFFNVTFEVRLDWKPHPFSWARLPLVGPFQDWDRANSWAISINWEDAGGNHRSKYLHCERPLKMVHSDEPGSFTPYANGIEVIHWLFNERIPADQQHSWLRTPPMAAVKVVKYDHVDQMITFEAGTGVTTSAPIPNNRLDPDDIENQLKGLGVHGDFQLRNVGLSQAESRASITRFGGQKLGTRNKCDSCMFLNLNTGLNGSNKCEVKSGKVCENCRVLYGRPVCSWTPGIPAVYHPSQPTGLGNSFKQLEAQGDATNALRRKALNGLPGWTGDGTNDGMVSADPAIVEIDQGNEVEDMEEWDLENALIAAGEQWEVWGGA
;
A
#
# COMPACT_ATOMS: atom_id res chain seq x y z
N MET A 1 -38.94 63.58 26.26
CA MET A 1 -38.63 64.06 27.62
C MET A 1 -37.23 63.59 28.01
N VAL A 2 -36.29 64.56 27.96
CA VAL A 2 -35.02 64.71 28.73
C VAL A 2 -33.92 63.66 28.44
N TRP A 3 -32.79 63.87 27.72
CA TRP A 3 -31.83 64.98 27.45
C TRP A 3 -30.82 65.33 28.57
N LEU A 4 -29.53 65.42 28.14
CA LEU A 4 -28.30 66.06 28.68
C LEU A 4 -27.42 65.23 29.65
N GLU A 5 -26.07 65.28 29.68
CA GLU A 5 -24.98 65.93 28.89
C GLU A 5 -23.61 65.47 29.45
N ASP A 6 -22.56 65.62 28.63
CA ASP A 6 -21.12 65.89 28.92
C ASP A 6 -20.35 65.04 29.96
N GLY A 7 -19.08 64.65 29.79
CA GLY A 7 -17.99 65.04 28.91
C GLY A 7 -16.70 64.77 29.70
N ASP A 8 -15.74 64.02 29.14
CA ASP A 8 -14.30 64.17 29.47
C ASP A 8 -13.46 63.22 28.59
N ALA A 9 -12.57 63.83 27.81
CA ALA A 9 -11.59 63.15 26.99
C ALA A 9 -10.42 62.68 27.87
N ALA A 10 -10.34 61.37 28.12
CA ALA A 10 -9.19 60.76 28.79
C ALA A 10 -8.03 60.59 27.80
N TYR A 11 -6.91 61.22 28.16
CA TYR A 11 -5.58 61.13 27.55
C TYR A 11 -5.11 59.66 27.52
N LEU A 12 -4.93 59.07 26.33
CA LEU A 12 -4.28 57.77 26.17
C LEU A 12 -2.75 57.97 26.17
N PRO A 13 -1.98 57.33 27.06
CA PRO A 13 -0.52 57.31 26.95
C PRO A 13 -0.09 56.41 25.77
N PRO A 14 1.08 56.66 25.17
CA PRO A 14 1.57 55.88 24.03
C PRO A 14 1.91 54.44 24.45
N PRO A 15 1.79 53.45 23.54
CA PRO A 15 2.15 52.08 23.84
C PRO A 15 3.67 51.94 23.79
N ALA A 16 4.32 51.97 24.95
CA ALA A 16 5.71 51.56 25.07
C ALA A 16 5.94 50.75 26.35
N GLN A 17 6.45 49.54 26.11
CA GLN A 17 7.26 48.73 27.03
C GLN A 17 6.56 48.09 28.23
N LEU A 18 6.02 46.88 28.01
CA LEU A 18 6.10 45.78 28.97
C LEU A 18 6.11 44.45 28.18
N PHE A 19 7.19 44.20 27.44
CA PHE A 19 7.58 42.82 27.11
C PHE A 19 8.54 42.38 28.21
N PRO A 20 8.23 41.36 29.03
CA PRO A 20 9.24 40.77 29.88
C PRO A 20 10.26 40.10 28.96
N MET A 21 11.52 40.56 29.00
CA MET A 21 12.64 39.80 28.44
C MET A 21 12.63 38.41 29.05
N ILE A 22 12.31 37.41 28.25
CA ILE A 22 12.46 36.00 28.63
C ILE A 22 13.96 35.70 28.51
N ARG A 23 14.59 35.36 29.64
CA ARG A 23 16.01 34.97 29.67
C ARG A 23 16.17 33.56 29.10
N ASP A 24 17.34 33.28 28.51
CA ASP A 24 17.77 31.92 28.18
C ASP A 24 17.51 30.98 29.36
N GLY A 25 16.75 29.90 29.12
CA GLY A 25 16.40 28.89 30.12
C GLY A 25 15.02 29.00 30.77
N ALA A 26 14.11 29.86 30.29
CA ALA A 26 12.73 29.85 30.76
C ALA A 26 11.98 28.55 30.37
N PRO A 27 11.08 28.02 31.22
CA PRO A 27 10.30 26.82 30.91
C PRO A 27 9.41 27.03 29.69
N THR A 28 9.45 26.11 28.73
CA THR A 28 8.64 26.13 27.49
C THR A 28 7.13 26.19 27.75
N SER A 29 6.68 25.75 28.94
CA SER A 29 5.28 25.75 29.36
C SER A 29 4.64 27.14 29.53
N VAL A 30 5.40 28.24 29.36
CA VAL A 30 4.90 29.62 29.47
C VAL A 30 4.58 30.24 28.09
N LEU A 31 4.92 29.57 26.99
CA LEU A 31 4.69 30.05 25.62
C LEU A 31 3.29 29.66 25.09
N VAL A 32 2.22 30.12 25.75
CA VAL A 32 0.82 29.85 25.36
C VAL A 32 0.28 30.94 24.43
N ARG A 33 1.01 31.30 23.37
CA ARG A 33 0.48 32.19 22.32
C ARG A 33 0.35 31.41 21.02
N PRO A 34 -0.76 31.58 20.30
CA PRO A 34 -0.92 30.90 19.02
C PRO A 34 0.15 31.42 18.06
N THR A 35 1.02 30.49 17.66
CA THR A 35 2.19 30.68 16.79
C THR A 35 1.73 30.85 15.34
N VAL A 36 2.47 31.49 14.43
CA VAL A 36 2.18 31.43 12.97
C VAL A 36 3.09 30.40 12.31
N GLY A 37 2.74 29.92 11.12
CA GLY A 37 3.66 29.06 10.36
C GLY A 37 4.78 29.85 9.69
N PHE A 38 5.85 29.16 9.30
CA PHE A 38 6.92 29.75 8.48
C PHE A 38 7.40 28.79 7.40
N ARG A 39 8.10 29.34 6.41
CA ARG A 39 8.88 28.62 5.41
C ARG A 39 10.26 29.23 5.29
N VAL A 40 11.30 28.40 5.29
CA VAL A 40 12.67 28.82 4.99
C VAL A 40 12.75 29.23 3.52
N THR A 41 13.19 30.45 3.24
CA THR A 41 13.35 31.02 1.89
C THR A 41 14.79 30.97 1.40
N HIS A 42 15.75 31.00 2.33
CA HIS A 42 17.18 30.94 2.07
C HIS A 42 17.83 30.00 3.07
N GLU A 43 18.89 29.32 2.65
CA GLU A 43 19.68 28.46 3.53
C GLU A 43 20.20 29.25 4.74
N TYR A 44 20.10 28.63 5.92
CA TYR A 44 20.50 29.26 7.18
C TYR A 44 21.14 28.23 8.12
N THR A 45 22.41 28.41 8.44
CA THR A 45 23.09 27.61 9.47
C THR A 45 22.89 28.26 10.83
N SER A 46 22.24 27.57 11.75
CA SER A 46 22.12 28.06 13.11
C SER A 46 23.48 28.07 13.82
N PRO A 47 23.87 29.22 14.42
CA PRO A 47 25.06 29.28 15.27
C PRO A 47 24.96 28.43 16.54
N SER A 48 23.74 28.19 17.05
CA SER A 48 23.53 27.56 18.37
C SER A 48 23.53 26.04 18.30
N LEU A 49 22.83 25.47 17.31
CA LEU A 49 22.75 24.04 17.09
C LEU A 49 23.81 23.52 16.12
N ASN A 50 24.49 24.40 15.39
CA ASN A 50 25.35 24.04 14.26
C ASN A 50 24.60 23.13 13.26
N ARG A 51 23.35 23.50 12.98
CA ARG A 51 22.44 22.77 12.06
C ARG A 51 21.92 23.70 10.97
N GLU A 52 21.74 23.15 9.78
CA GLU A 52 21.29 23.90 8.60
C GLU A 52 19.77 23.79 8.40
N PHE A 53 19.16 24.93 8.09
CA PHE A 53 17.78 25.06 7.68
C PHE A 53 17.76 25.32 6.17
N PHE A 54 17.18 24.39 5.40
CA PHE A 54 17.18 24.44 3.94
C PHE A 54 15.93 25.13 3.37
N PRO A 55 16.04 25.83 2.22
CA PRO A 55 14.88 26.39 1.54
C PRO A 55 13.76 25.36 1.32
N GLY A 56 12.55 25.74 1.72
CA GLY A 56 11.37 24.87 1.65
C GLY A 56 11.04 24.12 2.94
N MET A 57 11.95 24.07 3.93
CA MET A 57 11.59 23.62 5.28
C MET A 57 10.48 24.51 5.87
N GLN A 58 9.57 23.91 6.62
CA GLN A 58 8.40 24.58 7.16
C GLN A 58 8.11 24.12 8.59
N GLY A 59 7.56 25.02 9.41
CA GLY A 59 7.26 24.74 10.81
C GLY A 59 6.41 25.85 11.43
N ARG A 60 6.50 26.01 12.75
CA ARG A 60 5.84 27.10 13.49
C ARG A 60 6.84 28.05 14.12
N VAL A 61 6.46 29.31 14.25
CA VAL A 61 7.25 30.35 14.92
C VAL A 61 6.81 30.44 16.37
N LEU A 62 7.68 30.07 17.30
CA LEU A 62 7.42 30.11 18.75
C LEU A 62 7.61 31.51 19.34
N LEU A 63 8.60 32.29 18.85
CA LEU A 63 8.90 33.65 19.31
C LEU A 63 9.49 34.48 18.16
N VAL A 64 9.27 35.79 18.18
CA VAL A 64 9.84 36.74 17.21
C VAL A 64 10.55 37.86 17.98
N GLU A 65 11.78 38.14 17.57
CA GLU A 65 12.59 39.30 18.00
C GLU A 65 12.90 40.20 16.79
N GLU A 66 13.66 41.28 16.99
CA GLU A 66 13.82 42.35 15.99
C GLU A 66 14.31 41.85 14.62
N ASP A 67 15.23 40.88 14.58
CA ASP A 67 15.85 40.36 13.34
C ASP A 67 15.83 38.83 13.22
N SER A 68 15.24 38.14 14.19
CA SER A 68 15.22 36.68 14.27
C SER A 68 13.91 36.14 14.83
N ALA A 69 13.64 34.86 14.58
CA ALA A 69 12.50 34.14 15.08
C ALA A 69 12.96 32.81 15.68
N TYR A 70 12.51 32.50 16.89
CA TYR A 70 12.65 31.18 17.47
C TYR A 70 11.59 30.29 16.85
N VAL A 71 12.01 29.31 16.07
CA VAL A 71 11.12 28.43 15.32
C VAL A 71 11.14 27.02 15.89
N GLU A 72 10.06 26.30 15.67
CA GLU A 72 9.98 24.86 15.83
C GLU A 72 9.65 24.24 14.47
N CYS A 73 10.59 23.48 13.92
CA CYS A 73 10.42 22.70 12.70
C CYS A 73 10.48 21.22 13.06
N ARG A 74 9.63 20.41 12.46
CA ARG A 74 9.79 18.96 12.60
C ARG A 74 11.05 18.58 11.81
N ASP A 75 12.05 18.11 12.54
CA ASP A 75 13.16 17.43 11.90
C ASP A 75 12.60 16.10 11.40
N LEU A 76 12.60 15.87 10.08
CA LEU A 76 12.22 14.56 9.55
C LEU A 76 13.28 13.49 9.91
N PHE A 77 14.33 13.91 10.61
CA PHE A 77 15.62 13.24 10.72
C PHE A 77 15.88 12.59 12.07
N GLN A 78 15.08 12.95 13.07
CA GLN A 78 15.22 12.44 14.42
C GLN A 78 14.17 11.35 14.67
N THR A 79 14.67 10.16 14.97
CA THR A 79 13.84 9.04 15.44
C THR A 79 13.38 9.26 16.88
N ASP A 80 14.05 10.14 17.63
CA ASP A 80 13.53 10.72 18.86
C ASP A 80 12.67 11.96 18.56
N LYS A 81 11.62 12.14 19.37
CA LYS A 81 10.53 13.11 19.13
C LYS A 81 10.93 14.58 19.31
N THR A 82 12.20 14.93 19.19
CA THR A 82 12.68 16.29 19.43
C THR A 82 12.52 17.12 18.16
N PHE A 83 11.69 18.16 18.23
CA PHE A 83 11.61 19.15 17.18
C PHE A 83 12.92 19.95 17.10
N LEU A 84 13.35 20.34 15.89
CA LEU A 84 14.38 21.35 15.71
C LEU A 84 13.83 22.67 16.25
N LYS A 85 14.40 23.15 17.35
CA LYS A 85 14.03 24.43 17.97
C LYS A 85 15.22 25.37 17.98
N ASP A 86 15.15 26.45 17.21
CA ASP A 86 16.25 27.39 17.14
C ASP A 86 15.86 28.78 16.66
N TRP A 87 16.76 29.74 16.87
CA TRP A 87 16.68 31.07 16.30
C TRP A 87 17.11 31.05 14.84
N ILE A 88 16.26 31.58 13.96
CA ILE A 88 16.53 31.78 12.54
C ILE A 88 16.36 33.26 12.20
N SER A 89 17.23 33.80 11.33
CA SER A 89 17.07 35.16 10.84
C SER A 89 15.74 35.34 10.10
N LEU A 90 15.01 36.43 10.39
CA LEU A 90 13.78 36.80 9.66
C LEU A 90 14.01 37.00 8.16
N LYS A 91 15.24 37.28 7.72
CA LYS A 91 15.61 37.37 6.30
C LYS A 91 15.65 36.01 5.59
N ALA A 92 15.84 34.94 6.36
CA ALA A 92 15.92 33.57 5.86
C ALA A 92 14.58 32.84 5.87
N ILE A 93 13.51 33.44 6.41
CA ILE A 93 12.19 32.82 6.49
C ILE A 93 11.08 33.75 5.98
N LYS A 94 10.01 33.15 5.43
CA LYS A 94 8.72 33.79 5.21
C LYS A 94 7.77 33.34 6.31
N MET A 95 7.21 34.29 7.05
CA MET A 95 6.18 34.01 8.06
C MET A 95 4.78 34.07 7.47
N GLY A 96 3.90 33.24 8.02
CA GLY A 96 2.46 33.25 7.75
C GLY A 96 1.74 34.37 8.49
N THR A 97 0.55 34.69 8.00
CA THR A 97 -0.36 35.64 8.65
C THR A 97 -1.48 34.94 9.43
N LYS A 98 -1.64 33.62 9.24
CA LYS A 98 -2.62 32.79 9.95
C LYS A 98 -1.99 32.10 11.15
N LEU A 99 -2.82 31.83 12.17
CA LEU A 99 -2.41 31.06 13.33
C LEU A 99 -2.11 29.60 12.93
N TYR A 100 -1.03 29.07 13.44
CA TYR A 100 -0.60 27.69 13.24
C TYR A 100 -1.62 26.74 13.86
N GLY A 101 -1.99 25.71 13.12
CA GLY A 101 -3.05 24.77 13.50
C GLY A 101 -4.41 25.10 12.89
N THR A 102 -4.65 26.32 12.37
CA THR A 102 -5.91 26.65 11.67
C THR A 102 -5.85 26.24 10.20
N TRP A 103 -5.79 24.94 9.95
CA TRP A 103 -5.62 24.40 8.60
C TRP A 103 -6.91 24.45 7.79
N GLU A 104 -6.81 24.95 6.55
CA GLU A 104 -7.83 24.88 5.53
C GLU A 104 -7.44 23.83 4.48
N ILE A 105 -8.41 23.01 4.06
CA ILE A 105 -8.21 22.08 2.95
C ILE A 105 -8.67 22.78 1.67
N ASP A 106 -7.78 22.94 0.68
CA ASP A 106 -8.17 23.48 -0.61
C ASP A 106 -8.97 22.44 -1.39
N THR A 107 -10.30 22.55 -1.31
CA THR A 107 -11.21 21.65 -2.00
C THR A 107 -11.35 21.92 -3.50
N CYS A 108 -10.60 22.88 -4.07
CA CYS A 108 -10.82 23.41 -5.43
C CYS A 108 -10.19 22.63 -6.59
N ASN A 109 -9.42 21.55 -6.36
CA ASN A 109 -8.81 20.77 -7.46
C ASN A 109 -9.10 19.26 -7.43
N ILE A 110 -10.32 18.88 -7.04
CA ILE A 110 -10.87 17.58 -7.48
C ILE A 110 -11.60 17.87 -8.80
N PRO A 111 -11.38 17.12 -9.90
CA PRO A 111 -12.16 17.28 -11.13
C PRO A 111 -13.65 17.04 -10.84
N ARG A 112 -14.35 18.11 -10.47
CA ARG A 112 -15.79 18.13 -10.31
C ARG A 112 -16.34 18.60 -11.62
N THR A 113 -16.97 17.70 -12.37
CA THR A 113 -18.03 18.16 -13.26
C THR A 113 -18.98 17.02 -13.63
N ILE A 114 -20.23 17.20 -13.18
CA ILE A 114 -21.46 16.51 -13.59
C ILE A 114 -21.83 16.86 -15.06
N SER A 115 -21.00 17.64 -15.77
CA SER A 115 -21.26 18.15 -17.12
C SER A 115 -20.91 17.17 -18.27
N LYS A 116 -20.74 15.87 -18.00
CA LYS A 116 -20.20 14.90 -18.98
C LYS A 116 -21.20 13.88 -19.53
N LEU A 117 -22.51 14.03 -19.31
CA LEU A 117 -23.46 13.15 -20.02
C LEU A 117 -23.42 13.46 -21.51
N THR A 118 -23.14 12.44 -22.32
CA THR A 118 -23.35 12.46 -23.76
C THR A 118 -24.83 12.71 -24.07
N ALA A 119 -25.13 13.16 -25.28
CA ALA A 119 -26.52 13.37 -25.72
C ALA A 119 -27.37 12.09 -25.59
N ASN A 120 -26.76 10.92 -25.79
CA ASN A 120 -27.43 9.63 -25.65
C ASN A 120 -27.78 9.33 -24.18
N GLU A 121 -26.84 9.51 -23.26
CA GLU A 121 -27.06 9.30 -21.82
C GLU A 121 -28.11 10.27 -21.26
N ALA A 122 -28.03 11.55 -21.65
CA ALA A 122 -29.04 12.54 -21.28
C ALA A 122 -30.42 12.20 -21.87
N GLY A 123 -30.45 11.69 -23.10
CA GLY A 123 -31.67 11.22 -23.77
C GLY A 123 -32.32 10.04 -23.04
N ALA A 124 -31.53 9.04 -22.64
CA ALA A 124 -32.01 7.88 -21.88
C ALA A 124 -32.66 8.30 -20.55
N LEU A 125 -32.03 9.20 -19.79
CA LEU A 125 -32.59 9.70 -18.52
C LEU A 125 -33.88 10.51 -18.68
N ARG A 126 -33.98 11.30 -19.75
CA ARG A 126 -35.15 12.17 -20.02
C ARG A 126 -36.29 11.44 -20.71
N SER A 127 -36.05 10.22 -21.19
CA SER A 127 -37.04 9.45 -21.93
C SER A 127 -38.18 9.01 -21.02
N SER A 128 -39.42 9.39 -21.36
CA SER A 128 -40.63 8.90 -20.69
C SER A 128 -40.77 7.38 -20.78
N LYS A 129 -40.13 6.74 -21.77
CA LYS A 129 -40.06 5.27 -21.92
C LYS A 129 -39.39 4.58 -20.73
N TYR A 130 -38.50 5.26 -20.01
CA TYR A 130 -37.69 4.68 -18.92
C TYR A 130 -37.94 5.32 -17.56
N GLN A 131 -38.97 6.14 -17.43
CA GLN A 131 -39.13 7.00 -16.25
C GLN A 131 -39.17 6.21 -14.93
N HIS A 132 -39.87 5.07 -14.90
CA HIS A 132 -39.99 4.27 -13.69
C HIS A 132 -38.69 3.52 -13.37
N LEU A 133 -38.03 2.98 -14.40
CA LEU A 133 -36.73 2.32 -14.29
C LEU A 133 -35.64 3.29 -13.83
N ALA A 134 -35.59 4.48 -14.43
CA ALA A 134 -34.65 5.55 -14.07
C ALA A 134 -34.85 6.01 -12.63
N LEU A 135 -36.10 6.16 -12.20
CA LEU A 135 -36.45 6.49 -10.82
C LEU A 135 -36.00 5.38 -9.88
N GLY A 136 -36.29 4.11 -10.18
CA GLY A 136 -35.87 2.96 -9.38
C GLY A 136 -34.37 2.89 -9.16
N ILE A 137 -33.59 2.93 -10.25
CA ILE A 137 -32.13 2.87 -10.21
C ILE A 137 -31.54 4.07 -9.46
N SER A 138 -31.95 5.29 -9.83
CA SER A 138 -31.39 6.51 -9.21
C SER A 138 -31.72 6.58 -7.73
N THR A 139 -32.93 6.17 -7.34
CA THR A 139 -33.35 6.15 -5.94
C THR A 139 -32.55 5.12 -5.16
N PHE A 140 -32.31 3.92 -5.70
CA PHE A 140 -31.45 2.93 -5.04
C PHE A 140 -30.04 3.47 -4.81
N LEU A 141 -29.40 4.00 -5.86
CA LEU A 141 -28.05 4.56 -5.75
C LEU A 141 -28.01 5.75 -4.79
N LYS A 142 -29.07 6.56 -4.74
CA LYS A 142 -29.17 7.70 -3.82
C LYS A 142 -29.30 7.24 -2.36
N VAL A 143 -30.19 6.30 -2.09
CA VAL A 143 -30.34 5.71 -0.75
C VAL A 143 -29.05 4.99 -0.33
N LEU A 144 -28.35 4.35 -1.26
CA LEU A 144 -27.06 3.73 -1.00
C LEU A 144 -26.02 4.77 -0.54
N VAL A 145 -25.93 5.92 -1.21
CA VAL A 145 -25.08 7.06 -0.79
C VAL A 145 -25.50 7.59 0.58
N ASP A 146 -26.80 7.81 0.78
CA ASP A 146 -27.33 8.48 1.96
C ASP A 146 -27.30 7.59 3.21
N THR A 147 -27.43 6.27 3.05
CA THR A 147 -27.39 5.29 4.16
C THR A 147 -25.97 5.00 4.61
N HIS A 148 -24.99 5.14 3.73
CA HIS A 148 -23.58 4.90 4.00
C HIS A 148 -23.30 3.53 4.68
N PRO A 149 -23.77 2.41 4.09
CA PRO A 149 -23.59 1.09 4.68
C PRO A 149 -22.10 0.80 4.88
N GLY A 150 -21.74 0.25 6.04
CA GLY A 150 -20.34 0.02 6.42
C GLY A 150 -19.62 -0.99 5.54
N SER A 151 -20.38 -1.73 4.72
CA SER A 151 -19.85 -2.66 3.72
C SER A 151 -19.27 -2.00 2.46
N LEU A 152 -19.47 -0.68 2.26
CA LEU A 152 -18.96 0.05 1.10
C LEU A 152 -17.62 0.70 1.38
N THR A 153 -16.68 0.55 0.45
CA THR A 153 -15.40 1.25 0.48
C THR A 153 -15.54 2.71 0.02
N ASP A 154 -14.59 3.57 0.41
CA ASP A 154 -14.50 4.95 -0.08
C ASP A 154 -14.41 5.02 -1.61
N ASP A 155 -13.75 4.06 -2.26
CA ASP A 155 -13.71 3.95 -3.72
C ASP A 155 -15.12 3.74 -4.31
N SER A 156 -15.93 2.91 -3.66
CA SER A 156 -17.32 2.68 -4.06
C SER A 156 -18.16 3.95 -3.92
N PHE A 157 -17.95 4.74 -2.87
CA PHE A 157 -18.59 6.07 -2.74
C PHE A 157 -18.04 7.10 -3.71
N ALA A 158 -16.74 7.08 -4.02
CA ALA A 158 -16.12 7.95 -5.01
C ALA A 158 -16.73 7.72 -6.40
N LYS A 159 -17.03 6.46 -6.76
CA LYS A 159 -17.73 6.09 -7.99
C LYS A 159 -19.15 6.65 -8.04
N LEU A 160 -19.87 6.68 -6.92
CA LEU A 160 -21.18 7.34 -6.79
C LEU A 160 -21.07 8.87 -6.80
N GLY A 161 -19.87 9.40 -6.52
CA GLY A 161 -19.54 10.82 -6.48
C GLY A 161 -19.97 11.50 -5.19
N LYS A 162 -19.39 12.66 -4.87
CA LYS A 162 -19.72 13.41 -3.64
C LYS A 162 -21.22 13.73 -3.61
N ALA A 163 -21.90 13.26 -2.57
CA ALA A 163 -23.36 13.37 -2.40
C ALA A 163 -24.20 12.75 -3.55
N GLY A 164 -23.62 11.82 -4.31
CA GLY A 164 -24.30 11.14 -5.42
C GLY A 164 -24.17 11.87 -6.76
N SER A 165 -23.15 12.70 -6.94
CA SER A 165 -22.97 13.49 -8.17
C SER A 165 -22.89 12.66 -9.45
N ASN A 166 -22.46 11.38 -9.38
CA ASN A 166 -22.33 10.50 -10.53
C ASN A 166 -23.57 9.60 -10.75
N ILE A 167 -24.58 9.66 -9.87
CA ILE A 167 -25.80 8.85 -9.99
C ILE A 167 -26.46 8.99 -11.38
N PRO A 168 -26.62 10.20 -11.96
CA PRO A 168 -27.19 10.32 -13.30
C PRO A 168 -26.41 9.54 -14.37
N TYR A 169 -25.07 9.60 -14.32
CA TYR A 169 -24.20 8.89 -15.26
C TYR A 169 -24.35 7.36 -15.15
N LEU A 170 -24.32 6.84 -13.91
CA LEU A 170 -24.51 5.42 -13.65
C LEU A 170 -25.91 4.95 -14.10
N THR A 171 -26.96 5.69 -13.72
CA THR A 171 -28.33 5.39 -14.13
C THR A 171 -28.47 5.34 -15.65
N ALA A 172 -27.92 6.34 -16.37
CA ALA A 172 -28.02 6.41 -17.81
C ALA A 172 -27.37 5.18 -18.49
N ASN A 173 -26.15 4.83 -18.07
CA ASN A 173 -25.43 3.69 -18.62
C ASN A 173 -26.11 2.35 -18.31
N VAL A 174 -26.67 2.19 -17.11
CA VAL A 174 -27.45 1.00 -16.76
C VAL A 174 -28.71 0.90 -17.63
N ILE A 175 -29.45 1.99 -17.85
CA ILE A 175 -30.63 2.00 -18.73
C ILE A 175 -30.26 1.63 -20.17
N ILE A 176 -29.20 2.24 -20.71
CA ILE A 176 -28.70 1.93 -22.05
C ILE A 176 -28.34 0.45 -22.15
N GLY A 177 -27.65 -0.08 -21.14
CA GLY A 177 -27.28 -1.50 -21.12
C GLY A 177 -28.46 -2.45 -20.97
N ILE A 178 -29.49 -2.07 -20.20
CA ILE A 178 -30.77 -2.81 -20.11
C ILE A 178 -31.51 -2.78 -21.45
N GLU A 179 -31.49 -1.65 -22.17
CA GLU A 179 -32.06 -1.55 -23.51
C GLU A 179 -31.33 -2.44 -24.51
N ARG A 180 -29.99 -2.45 -24.49
CA ARG A 180 -29.16 -3.37 -25.30
C ARG A 180 -29.49 -4.84 -25.00
N ALA A 181 -29.80 -5.17 -23.75
CA ALA A 181 -30.26 -6.50 -23.34
C ALA A 181 -31.73 -6.80 -23.69
N GLY A 182 -32.48 -5.86 -24.27
CA GLY A 182 -33.88 -6.03 -24.66
C GLY A 182 -34.89 -5.94 -23.52
N LEU A 183 -34.47 -5.54 -22.31
CA LEU A 183 -35.27 -5.64 -21.10
C LEU A 183 -35.86 -4.31 -20.61
N ALA A 184 -35.59 -3.19 -21.28
CA ALA A 184 -36.01 -1.87 -20.79
C ALA A 184 -37.52 -1.74 -20.64
N ASN A 185 -38.30 -2.24 -21.60
CA ASN A 185 -39.77 -2.23 -21.53
C ASN A 185 -40.34 -3.18 -20.47
N ILE A 186 -39.55 -4.15 -20.02
CA ILE A 186 -39.95 -5.15 -19.03
C ILE A 186 -39.64 -4.63 -17.63
N LEU A 187 -38.40 -4.20 -17.39
CA LEU A 187 -37.97 -3.67 -16.10
C LEU A 187 -38.60 -2.31 -15.75
N ASN A 188 -39.06 -1.56 -16.76
CA ASN A 188 -39.83 -0.32 -16.52
C ASN A 188 -41.28 -0.59 -16.05
N LYS A 189 -41.75 -1.84 -16.09
CA LYS A 189 -43.06 -2.21 -15.54
C LYS A 189 -42.92 -2.66 -14.09
N PRO A 190 -43.84 -2.30 -13.19
CA PRO A 190 -43.78 -2.77 -11.81
C PRO A 190 -44.22 -4.23 -11.64
N ASP A 191 -44.84 -4.86 -12.65
CA ASP A 191 -45.50 -6.17 -12.54
C ASP A 191 -44.95 -7.24 -13.49
N PHE A 192 -43.75 -7.06 -14.04
CA PHE A 192 -43.12 -8.09 -14.88
C PHE A 192 -42.92 -9.42 -14.14
N THR A 193 -42.84 -10.50 -14.92
CA THR A 193 -42.65 -11.88 -14.48
C THR A 193 -41.25 -12.43 -14.82
N VAL A 194 -40.85 -13.56 -14.22
CA VAL A 194 -39.64 -14.30 -14.64
C VAL A 194 -39.72 -14.66 -16.13
N GLN A 195 -40.90 -15.05 -16.61
CA GLN A 195 -41.08 -15.44 -18.01
C GLN A 195 -40.90 -14.24 -18.96
N ASP A 196 -41.28 -13.04 -18.54
CA ASP A 196 -41.00 -11.82 -19.30
C ASP A 196 -39.49 -11.60 -19.44
N LEU A 197 -38.71 -11.80 -18.37
CA LEU A 197 -37.26 -11.70 -18.43
C LEU A 197 -36.65 -12.74 -19.39
N VAL A 198 -37.05 -14.00 -19.27
CA VAL A 198 -36.49 -15.11 -20.08
C VAL A 198 -36.85 -14.97 -21.56
N SER A 199 -38.08 -14.55 -21.86
CA SER A 199 -38.61 -14.49 -23.23
C SER A 199 -38.24 -13.20 -23.98
N LYS A 200 -37.88 -12.12 -23.26
CA LYS A 200 -37.60 -10.81 -23.88
C LYS A 200 -36.13 -10.41 -23.87
N ALA A 201 -35.30 -11.02 -23.02
CA ALA A 201 -33.86 -10.80 -23.08
C ALA A 201 -33.33 -11.19 -24.46
N THR A 202 -32.71 -10.24 -25.17
CA THR A 202 -32.20 -10.44 -26.53
C THR A 202 -31.02 -11.40 -26.56
N LEU A 203 -30.20 -11.38 -25.50
CA LEU A 203 -29.00 -12.20 -25.40
C LEU A 203 -29.25 -13.47 -24.56
N ASN A 204 -29.25 -14.62 -25.24
CA ASN A 204 -29.07 -15.91 -24.59
C ASN A 204 -27.57 -16.22 -24.52
N CYS A 205 -27.00 -16.22 -23.31
CA CYS A 205 -25.57 -16.44 -23.10
C CYS A 205 -25.10 -17.83 -23.58
N SER A 206 -26.02 -18.78 -23.83
CA SER A 206 -25.69 -20.11 -24.37
C SER A 206 -25.59 -20.18 -25.89
N LYS A 207 -25.98 -19.12 -26.63
CA LYS A 207 -26.15 -19.16 -28.09
C LYS A 207 -25.30 -18.14 -28.85
N VAL A 208 -24.47 -17.37 -28.15
CA VAL A 208 -23.75 -16.24 -28.74
C VAL A 208 -22.28 -16.59 -28.81
N GLU A 209 -21.84 -17.09 -29.96
CA GLU A 209 -20.42 -17.36 -30.24
C GLU A 209 -19.64 -16.05 -30.48
N GLU A 210 -20.34 -14.95 -30.77
CA GLU A 210 -19.74 -13.65 -31.08
C GLU A 210 -19.60 -12.76 -29.84
N ALA A 211 -18.33 -12.58 -29.45
CA ALA A 211 -17.75 -11.44 -28.75
C ALA A 211 -17.83 -11.38 -27.21
N HIS A 212 -16.68 -10.96 -26.66
CA HIS A 212 -16.39 -10.56 -25.28
C HIS A 212 -17.33 -9.45 -24.77
N GLN A 213 -18.60 -9.80 -24.56
CA GLN A 213 -19.59 -8.88 -24.02
C GLN A 213 -19.51 -8.87 -22.50
N SER A 214 -19.12 -7.73 -21.96
CA SER A 214 -19.14 -7.46 -20.53
C SER A 214 -20.53 -7.06 -20.07
N GLY A 215 -20.95 -7.53 -18.90
CA GLY A 215 -22.25 -7.18 -18.37
C GLY A 215 -22.71 -7.99 -17.18
N PHE A 216 -23.99 -7.82 -16.91
CA PHE A 216 -24.71 -8.42 -15.80
C PHE A 216 -25.72 -9.41 -16.35
N TYR A 217 -25.90 -10.52 -15.67
CA TYR A 217 -26.79 -11.58 -16.09
C TYR A 217 -27.63 -12.07 -14.92
N PHE A 218 -28.75 -12.71 -15.25
CA PHE A 218 -29.42 -13.59 -14.32
C PHE A 218 -29.29 -15.03 -14.78
N ARG A 219 -29.29 -15.95 -13.81
CA ARG A 219 -29.40 -17.39 -14.03
C ARG A 219 -30.64 -17.90 -13.31
N CYS A 220 -31.51 -18.54 -14.07
CA CYS A 220 -32.75 -19.12 -13.59
C CYS A 220 -32.62 -20.65 -13.62
N TYR A 221 -32.73 -21.26 -12.45
CA TYR A 221 -32.75 -22.71 -12.25
C TYR A 221 -34.19 -23.17 -12.15
N ILE A 222 -34.64 -23.96 -13.12
CA ILE A 222 -36.01 -24.44 -13.18
C ILE A 222 -36.03 -25.91 -12.77
N THR A 223 -36.68 -26.19 -11.63
CA THR A 223 -36.81 -27.55 -11.10
C THR A 223 -38.23 -28.07 -11.30
N THR A 224 -38.39 -29.38 -11.41
CA THR A 224 -39.73 -29.97 -11.43
C THR A 224 -40.36 -29.76 -10.06
N PRO A 225 -41.54 -29.11 -9.97
CA PRO A 225 -42.14 -28.77 -8.69
C PRO A 225 -42.42 -30.04 -7.87
N LYS A 226 -41.78 -30.13 -6.70
CA LYS A 226 -42.11 -31.10 -5.63
C LYS A 226 -42.77 -30.34 -4.47
N PRO A 227 -43.61 -31.00 -3.65
CA PRO A 227 -44.12 -30.39 -2.42
C PRO A 227 -42.96 -29.84 -1.58
N ASN A 228 -43.00 -28.56 -1.22
CA ASN A 228 -41.98 -27.84 -0.44
C ASN A 228 -40.62 -27.57 -1.12
N GLN A 229 -40.51 -27.69 -2.45
CA GLN A 229 -39.31 -27.25 -3.18
C GLN A 229 -39.62 -26.07 -4.10
N ASN A 230 -38.69 -25.13 -4.19
CA ASN A 230 -38.82 -23.99 -5.06
C ASN A 230 -38.74 -24.41 -6.53
N ALA A 231 -39.82 -24.15 -7.27
CA ALA A 231 -39.92 -24.47 -8.69
C ALA A 231 -38.95 -23.63 -9.54
N CYS A 232 -38.56 -22.45 -9.04
CA CYS A 232 -37.60 -21.55 -9.66
C CYS A 232 -36.59 -21.05 -8.62
N SER A 233 -35.32 -20.95 -8.98
CA SER A 233 -34.32 -20.24 -8.18
C SER A 233 -33.53 -19.26 -9.06
N LEU A 234 -33.30 -18.04 -8.58
CA LEU A 234 -32.75 -16.94 -9.35
C LEU A 234 -31.44 -16.44 -8.73
N TYR A 235 -30.42 -16.33 -9.57
CA TYR A 235 -29.10 -15.79 -9.24
C TYR A 235 -28.79 -14.59 -10.14
N VAL A 236 -28.22 -13.53 -9.58
CA VAL A 236 -27.65 -12.40 -10.35
C VAL A 236 -26.13 -12.50 -10.31
N GLY A 237 -25.49 -12.30 -11.46
CA GLY A 237 -24.04 -12.35 -11.59
C GLY A 237 -23.48 -11.30 -12.56
N GLN A 238 -22.16 -11.18 -12.57
CA GLN A 238 -21.40 -10.36 -13.53
C GLN A 238 -20.37 -11.19 -14.34
N SER A 239 -20.01 -10.72 -15.53
CA SER A 239 -18.84 -11.21 -16.26
C SER A 239 -18.30 -10.19 -17.26
N HIS A 240 -16.98 -10.16 -17.45
CA HIS A 240 -16.36 -9.43 -18.56
C HIS A 240 -16.60 -10.15 -19.90
N ASP A 241 -16.90 -11.45 -19.82
CA ASP A 241 -17.23 -12.32 -20.94
C ASP A 241 -18.39 -13.26 -20.55
N LEU A 242 -19.60 -12.91 -20.98
CA LEU A 242 -20.82 -13.65 -20.64
C LEU A 242 -20.87 -15.06 -21.25
N TYR A 243 -20.27 -15.25 -22.43
CA TYR A 243 -20.23 -16.55 -23.11
C TYR A 243 -19.32 -17.52 -22.37
N ASN A 244 -18.07 -17.12 -22.12
CA ASN A 244 -17.13 -17.93 -21.35
C ASN A 244 -17.67 -18.22 -19.95
N ARG A 245 -18.35 -17.26 -19.32
CA ARG A 245 -19.03 -17.50 -18.04
C ARG A 245 -20.11 -18.57 -18.13
N TYR A 246 -20.90 -18.62 -19.21
CA TYR A 246 -21.91 -19.67 -19.43
C TYR A 246 -21.29 -21.06 -19.69
N HIS A 247 -20.09 -21.15 -20.24
CA HIS A 247 -19.44 -22.44 -20.45
C HIS A 247 -18.60 -22.91 -19.26
N GLY A 248 -18.03 -21.99 -18.47
CA GLY A 248 -17.13 -22.30 -17.35
C GLY A 248 -17.79 -22.53 -15.99
N TRP A 249 -19.07 -22.20 -15.80
CA TRP A 249 -19.68 -22.18 -14.45
C TRP A 249 -20.04 -23.56 -13.86
N LYS A 250 -19.84 -24.66 -14.60
CA LYS A 250 -20.24 -26.02 -14.16
C LYS A 250 -19.47 -26.54 -12.93
N GLN A 251 -18.42 -25.86 -12.48
CA GLN A 251 -17.56 -26.24 -11.35
C GLN A 251 -17.73 -25.33 -10.11
N GLY A 252 -18.95 -24.84 -9.84
CA GLY A 252 -19.20 -23.84 -8.78
C GLY A 252 -20.18 -24.29 -7.69
N GLY A 253 -20.34 -23.48 -6.63
CA GLY A 253 -21.20 -23.76 -5.47
C GLY A 253 -22.72 -23.92 -5.70
N HIS A 254 -23.15 -24.17 -6.94
CA HIS A 254 -24.53 -24.46 -7.32
C HIS A 254 -24.73 -25.88 -7.89
N GLU A 255 -23.75 -26.79 -7.77
CA GLU A 255 -23.79 -28.16 -8.30
C GLU A 255 -25.11 -28.90 -7.99
N GLU A 256 -25.56 -28.89 -6.75
CA GLU A 256 -26.81 -29.55 -6.34
C GLU A 256 -28.04 -28.97 -7.07
N LEU A 257 -28.06 -27.67 -7.35
CA LEU A 257 -29.13 -27.03 -8.11
C LEU A 257 -29.05 -27.38 -9.60
N ILE A 258 -27.84 -27.54 -10.15
CA ILE A 258 -27.64 -27.98 -11.54
C ILE A 258 -28.25 -29.36 -11.72
N GLU A 259 -27.92 -30.30 -10.83
CA GLU A 259 -28.41 -31.68 -10.90
C GLU A 259 -29.93 -31.78 -10.78
N LYS A 260 -30.53 -30.92 -9.96
CA LYS A 260 -31.99 -30.91 -9.72
C LYS A 260 -32.77 -30.12 -10.77
N SER A 261 -32.11 -29.25 -11.53
CA SER A 261 -32.78 -28.40 -12.52
C SER A 261 -32.92 -29.14 -13.85
N HIS A 262 -34.13 -29.16 -14.39
CA HIS A 262 -34.34 -29.71 -15.74
C HIS A 262 -34.01 -28.69 -16.84
N SER A 263 -33.96 -27.39 -16.49
CA SER A 263 -33.51 -26.32 -17.38
C SER A 263 -32.79 -25.24 -16.59
N ILE A 264 -31.75 -24.68 -17.22
CA ILE A 264 -30.98 -23.56 -16.69
C ILE A 264 -30.92 -22.49 -17.76
N GLU A 265 -31.58 -21.37 -17.50
CA GLU A 265 -31.61 -20.23 -18.41
C GLU A 265 -30.65 -19.16 -17.90
N MET A 266 -29.66 -18.78 -18.73
CA MET A 266 -28.78 -17.64 -18.46
C MET A 266 -29.03 -16.57 -19.54
N ARG A 267 -29.34 -15.35 -19.08
CA ARG A 267 -29.71 -14.22 -19.94
C ARG A 267 -29.03 -12.95 -19.43
N ALA A 268 -28.64 -12.08 -20.36
CA ALA A 268 -28.14 -10.75 -19.98
C ALA A 268 -29.26 -9.91 -19.37
N LEU A 269 -28.96 -9.26 -18.24
CA LEU A 269 -29.77 -8.20 -17.64
C LEU A 269 -29.40 -6.83 -18.21
N CYS A 270 -28.11 -6.59 -18.41
CA CYS A 270 -27.56 -5.30 -18.78
C CYS A 270 -26.20 -5.50 -19.45
N LEU A 271 -26.05 -5.02 -20.70
CA LEU A 271 -24.83 -5.09 -21.49
C LEU A 271 -24.13 -3.74 -21.49
N VAL A 272 -22.90 -3.69 -20.98
CA VAL A 272 -22.16 -2.44 -20.78
C VAL A 272 -20.81 -2.48 -21.46
N ASP A 273 -20.23 -1.31 -21.68
CA ASP A 273 -18.89 -1.22 -22.24
C ASP A 273 -17.85 -1.75 -21.22
N PRO A 274 -16.75 -2.40 -21.65
CA PRO A 274 -15.79 -3.03 -20.73
C PRO A 274 -15.18 -2.10 -19.68
N SER A 275 -14.95 -0.83 -20.02
CA SER A 275 -14.47 0.18 -19.06
C SER A 275 -15.50 0.46 -17.97
N PHE A 276 -16.75 0.71 -18.36
CA PHE A 276 -17.85 0.93 -17.42
C PHE A 276 -18.04 -0.29 -16.51
N TYR A 277 -17.99 -1.49 -17.08
CA TYR A 277 -18.02 -2.75 -16.34
C TYR A 277 -16.92 -2.78 -15.29
N GLN A 278 -15.66 -2.61 -15.70
CA GLN A 278 -14.52 -2.75 -14.80
C GLN A 278 -14.60 -1.79 -13.60
N ASP A 279 -15.06 -0.57 -13.85
CA ASP A 279 -15.16 0.46 -12.82
C ASP A 279 -16.35 0.22 -11.88
N ASN A 280 -17.49 -0.29 -12.36
CA ASN A 280 -18.76 -0.23 -11.62
C ASN A 280 -19.39 -1.59 -11.31
N LYS A 281 -18.75 -2.70 -11.69
CA LYS A 281 -19.38 -4.04 -11.64
C LYS A 281 -20.03 -4.41 -10.32
N TYR A 282 -19.38 -4.18 -9.19
CA TYR A 282 -19.93 -4.58 -7.88
C TYR A 282 -21.14 -3.74 -7.45
N ILE A 283 -21.11 -2.42 -7.69
CA ILE A 283 -22.24 -1.52 -7.39
C ILE A 283 -23.44 -1.89 -8.26
N ILE A 284 -23.23 -2.16 -9.55
CA ILE A 284 -24.31 -2.47 -10.48
C ILE A 284 -24.84 -3.90 -10.27
N GLU A 285 -23.99 -4.87 -9.94
CA GLU A 285 -24.42 -6.21 -9.55
C GLU A 285 -25.22 -6.18 -8.24
N GLN A 286 -24.80 -5.38 -7.26
CA GLN A 286 -25.55 -5.17 -6.02
C GLN A 286 -26.91 -4.51 -6.29
N LEU A 287 -26.96 -3.51 -7.17
CA LEU A 287 -28.20 -2.90 -7.65
C LEU A 287 -29.13 -4.00 -8.16
N PHE A 288 -28.72 -4.83 -9.13
CA PHE A 288 -29.59 -5.89 -9.66
C PHE A 288 -29.97 -6.95 -8.62
N THR A 289 -29.04 -7.32 -7.74
CA THR A 289 -29.29 -8.27 -6.64
C THR A 289 -30.40 -7.76 -5.71
N SER A 290 -30.35 -6.48 -5.35
CA SER A 290 -31.36 -5.83 -4.50
C SER A 290 -32.70 -5.64 -5.21
N LEU A 291 -32.67 -5.23 -6.48
CA LEU A 291 -33.87 -4.99 -7.28
C LEU A 291 -34.63 -6.28 -7.60
N LEU A 292 -33.91 -7.37 -7.86
CA LEU A 292 -34.53 -8.66 -8.11
C LEU A 292 -34.74 -9.45 -6.81
N GLN A 293 -34.17 -8.99 -5.68
CA GLN A 293 -34.18 -9.66 -4.37
C GLN A 293 -33.66 -11.09 -4.45
N THR A 294 -32.51 -11.27 -5.10
CA THR A 294 -31.93 -12.60 -5.31
C THR A 294 -31.05 -13.08 -4.17
N TYR A 295 -31.06 -12.43 -3.01
CA TYR A 295 -30.39 -12.98 -1.83
C TYR A 295 -31.04 -14.28 -1.36
N LYS A 296 -30.22 -15.23 -0.94
CA LYS A 296 -30.70 -16.50 -0.37
C LYS A 296 -31.32 -16.26 1.01
N GLU A 297 -32.60 -16.63 1.18
CA GLU A 297 -33.31 -16.45 2.47
C GLU A 297 -32.62 -17.17 3.65
N ALA A 298 -31.93 -18.28 3.36
CA ALA A 298 -31.11 -19.02 4.31
C ALA A 298 -29.60 -18.75 4.10
N LEU A 299 -29.15 -17.53 4.38
CA LEU A 299 -27.72 -17.22 4.59
C LEU A 299 -27.09 -18.02 5.75
N THR A 300 -27.88 -18.81 6.48
CA THR A 300 -27.51 -19.63 7.64
C THR A 300 -27.15 -21.09 7.29
N GLY A 301 -27.25 -21.51 6.02
CA GLY A 301 -27.20 -22.93 5.66
C GLY A 301 -25.92 -23.45 5.01
N VAL A 302 -24.87 -22.65 4.84
CA VAL A 302 -23.61 -23.13 4.22
C VAL A 302 -22.74 -23.80 5.30
N ALA A 303 -23.21 -24.94 5.80
CA ALA A 303 -22.43 -25.78 6.71
C ALA A 303 -21.24 -26.38 5.92
N GLY A 304 -20.06 -25.78 6.04
CA GLY A 304 -18.80 -26.42 5.64
C GLY A 304 -17.83 -25.60 4.78
N GLN A 305 -18.20 -24.41 4.28
CA GLN A 305 -17.30 -23.61 3.43
C GLN A 305 -16.94 -22.22 3.99
N LEU A 306 -17.72 -21.68 4.92
CA LEU A 306 -17.46 -20.37 5.53
C LEU A 306 -17.33 -20.53 7.04
N ASN A 307 -16.39 -19.80 7.65
CA ASN A 307 -16.27 -19.72 9.10
C ASN A 307 -17.41 -18.85 9.70
N GLU A 308 -17.57 -18.88 11.03
CA GLU A 308 -18.67 -18.18 11.70
C GLU A 308 -18.65 -16.66 11.47
N ASP A 309 -17.46 -16.08 11.40
CA ASP A 309 -17.27 -14.65 11.22
C ASP A 309 -17.63 -14.20 9.80
N GLN A 310 -17.20 -14.94 8.77
CA GLN A 310 -17.60 -14.71 7.37
C GLN A 310 -19.13 -14.78 7.21
N ILE A 311 -19.76 -15.76 7.87
CA ILE A 311 -21.22 -15.88 7.90
C ILE A 311 -21.84 -14.62 8.53
N ASN A 312 -21.29 -14.13 9.64
CA ASN A 312 -21.77 -12.93 10.33
C ASN A 312 -21.53 -11.65 9.51
N PHE A 313 -20.39 -11.53 8.83
CA PHE A 313 -20.07 -10.44 7.90
C PHE A 313 -21.06 -10.40 6.74
N HIS A 314 -21.29 -11.52 6.05
CA HIS A 314 -22.26 -11.56 4.95
C HIS A 314 -23.70 -11.33 5.43
N LYS A 315 -24.07 -11.79 6.62
CA LYS A 315 -25.37 -11.46 7.24
C LYS A 315 -25.51 -9.97 7.53
N LYS A 316 -24.47 -9.32 8.06
CA LYS A 316 -24.45 -7.87 8.32
C LYS A 316 -24.63 -7.10 7.02
N ASN A 317 -23.82 -7.41 6.01
CA ASN A 317 -23.87 -6.74 4.70
C ASN A 317 -25.23 -6.96 4.01
N HIS A 318 -25.77 -8.18 4.07
CA HIS A 318 -27.10 -8.45 3.57
C HIS A 318 -28.17 -7.63 4.29
N SER A 319 -28.12 -7.55 5.62
CA SER A 319 -29.07 -6.76 6.41
C SER A 319 -29.01 -5.27 6.05
N GLU A 320 -27.81 -4.72 5.85
CA GLU A 320 -27.63 -3.34 5.41
C GLU A 320 -28.16 -3.10 4.00
N MET A 321 -27.84 -4.00 3.05
CA MET A 321 -28.34 -3.90 1.68
C MET A 321 -29.85 -4.08 1.58
N ASP A 322 -30.45 -4.92 2.43
CA ASP A 322 -31.91 -5.07 2.52
C ASP A 322 -32.58 -3.80 3.05
N LYS A 323 -31.97 -3.11 4.03
CA LYS A 323 -32.45 -1.77 4.48
C LYS A 323 -32.40 -0.77 3.34
N VAL A 324 -31.29 -0.70 2.59
CA VAL A 324 -31.14 0.17 1.42
C VAL A 324 -32.21 -0.16 0.36
N ALA A 325 -32.37 -1.44 0.04
CA ALA A 325 -33.35 -1.90 -0.95
C ALA A 325 -34.79 -1.55 -0.55
N LYS A 326 -35.17 -1.78 0.71
CA LYS A 326 -36.51 -1.44 1.24
C LYS A 326 -36.77 0.06 1.23
N ALA A 327 -35.80 0.87 1.64
CA ALA A 327 -35.91 2.32 1.60
C ALA A 327 -36.03 2.83 0.16
N ALA A 328 -35.23 2.29 -0.76
CA ALA A 328 -35.31 2.62 -2.18
C ALA A 328 -36.65 2.21 -2.81
N ALA A 329 -37.16 1.02 -2.49
CA ALA A 329 -38.45 0.54 -2.96
C ALA A 329 -39.61 1.40 -2.46
N LYS A 330 -39.56 1.86 -1.20
CA LYS A 330 -40.56 2.77 -0.62
C LYS A 330 -40.64 4.09 -1.38
N LEU A 331 -39.48 4.65 -1.76
CA LEU A 331 -39.39 5.95 -2.43
C LEU A 331 -39.70 5.86 -3.93
N SER A 332 -39.16 4.84 -4.62
CA SER A 332 -39.33 4.66 -6.06
C SER A 332 -40.62 3.94 -6.44
N LYS A 333 -41.28 3.29 -5.48
CA LYS A 333 -42.38 2.34 -5.67
C LYS A 333 -41.99 1.12 -6.51
N TRP A 334 -40.70 0.89 -6.72
CA TRP A 334 -40.21 -0.29 -7.39
C TRP A 334 -39.91 -1.38 -6.37
N THR A 335 -40.90 -2.25 -6.15
CA THR A 335 -40.80 -3.37 -5.22
C THR A 335 -40.00 -4.50 -5.85
N GLY A 336 -39.16 -5.15 -5.04
CA GLY A 336 -38.26 -6.17 -5.52
C GLY A 336 -38.97 -7.40 -6.09
N ALA A 337 -38.34 -8.08 -7.06
CA ALA A 337 -39.04 -9.02 -7.91
C ALA A 337 -39.45 -10.33 -7.20
N VAL A 338 -38.51 -11.03 -6.57
CA VAL A 338 -38.73 -12.39 -6.01
C VAL A 338 -39.85 -12.44 -4.97
N GLN A 339 -40.03 -11.41 -4.13
CA GLN A 339 -41.07 -11.40 -3.10
C GLN A 339 -42.49 -11.14 -3.65
N ARG A 340 -42.64 -10.77 -4.92
CA ARG A 340 -43.96 -10.53 -5.51
C ARG A 340 -44.53 -11.84 -6.04
N ASP A 341 -45.67 -12.26 -5.50
CA ASP A 341 -46.44 -13.38 -6.06
C ASP A 341 -46.60 -13.27 -7.59
N SER A 342 -46.91 -12.07 -8.09
CA SER A 342 -47.08 -11.84 -9.54
C SER A 342 -45.84 -12.15 -10.38
N PHE A 343 -44.63 -12.07 -9.80
CA PHE A 343 -43.39 -12.31 -10.53
C PHE A 343 -43.21 -13.77 -10.95
N TRP A 344 -43.67 -14.71 -10.12
CA TRP A 344 -43.45 -16.14 -10.33
C TRP A 344 -44.72 -16.97 -10.44
N LYS A 345 -45.84 -16.58 -9.82
CA LYS A 345 -47.07 -17.41 -9.70
C LYS A 345 -47.75 -17.73 -11.03
N ALA A 346 -47.52 -16.91 -12.05
CA ALA A 346 -47.98 -17.18 -13.42
C ALA A 346 -47.23 -18.34 -14.09
N SER A 347 -46.04 -18.71 -13.61
CA SER A 347 -45.14 -19.64 -14.29
C SER A 347 -44.58 -20.74 -13.36
N PHE A 348 -44.57 -20.51 -12.05
CA PHE A 348 -43.91 -21.33 -11.03
C PHE A 348 -44.68 -21.32 -9.71
N ALA A 349 -44.47 -22.34 -8.87
CA ALA A 349 -45.13 -22.43 -7.56
C ALA A 349 -44.51 -21.52 -6.50
N THR A 350 -43.21 -21.23 -6.59
CA THR A 350 -42.44 -20.27 -5.78
C THR A 350 -41.13 -19.94 -6.51
N CYS A 351 -40.49 -18.82 -6.15
CA CYS A 351 -39.14 -18.46 -6.59
C CYS A 351 -38.27 -18.08 -5.39
N ALA A 352 -37.01 -18.51 -5.37
CA ALA A 352 -36.05 -18.12 -4.32
C ALA A 352 -34.79 -17.48 -4.89
N GLY A 353 -34.20 -16.56 -4.13
CA GLY A 353 -32.89 -16.00 -4.41
C GLY A 353 -31.75 -16.96 -4.09
N LEU A 354 -30.62 -16.83 -4.79
CA LEU A 354 -29.43 -17.67 -4.64
C LEU A 354 -28.13 -16.92 -4.32
N ASN A 355 -28.08 -15.60 -4.40
CA ASN A 355 -26.89 -14.82 -4.01
C ASN A 355 -26.62 -15.01 -2.51
N TYR A 356 -25.50 -15.63 -2.19
CA TYR A 356 -25.06 -15.97 -0.83
C TYR A 356 -24.18 -14.88 -0.19
N GLN A 357 -23.74 -13.91 -0.98
CA GLN A 357 -22.94 -12.79 -0.54
C GLN A 357 -23.39 -11.51 -1.25
N SER A 358 -23.06 -10.37 -0.65
CA SER A 358 -23.25 -9.08 -1.30
C SER A 358 -22.18 -8.93 -2.39
N PRO A 359 -22.54 -8.59 -3.64
CA PRO A 359 -21.55 -8.23 -4.65
C PRO A 359 -20.59 -7.13 -4.19
N ILE A 360 -21.03 -6.24 -3.31
CA ILE A 360 -20.16 -5.20 -2.73
C ILE A 360 -19.15 -5.77 -1.73
N SER A 361 -19.45 -6.90 -1.06
CA SER A 361 -18.41 -7.64 -0.30
C SER A 361 -17.43 -8.42 -1.19
N GLU A 362 -17.80 -8.68 -2.45
CA GLU A 362 -16.88 -9.23 -3.46
C GLU A 362 -16.10 -8.15 -4.20
N ALA A 363 -16.51 -6.88 -4.06
CA ALA A 363 -15.63 -5.77 -4.40
C ALA A 363 -14.39 -6.05 -3.57
N PRO A 364 -13.24 -6.31 -4.22
CA PRO A 364 -12.11 -6.80 -3.47
C PRO A 364 -11.90 -5.78 -2.37
N THR A 365 -11.52 -6.25 -1.20
CA THR A 365 -10.73 -5.47 -0.26
C THR A 365 -9.38 -5.10 -0.90
N HIS A 366 -9.37 -4.70 -2.19
CA HIS A 366 -8.73 -3.48 -2.60
C HIS A 366 -9.11 -2.45 -1.54
N GLU A 367 -8.34 -2.40 -0.46
CA GLU A 367 -8.00 -1.09 0.05
C GLU A 367 -7.56 -0.32 -1.19
N PRO A 368 -8.31 0.71 -1.61
CA PRO A 368 -7.76 1.64 -2.57
C PRO A 368 -6.46 2.10 -1.92
N SER A 369 -5.34 1.58 -2.40
CA SER A 369 -4.03 1.89 -1.85
C SER A 369 -3.69 3.26 -2.42
N VAL A 370 -4.47 4.26 -2.02
CA VAL A 370 -4.16 5.65 -2.23
C VAL A 370 -3.00 5.93 -1.30
N TRP A 371 -1.89 6.29 -1.90
CA TRP A 371 -0.71 6.73 -1.20
C TRP A 371 -0.69 8.24 -1.21
N LEU A 372 -0.56 8.79 -0.01
CA LEU A 372 -0.28 10.19 0.21
C LEU A 372 1.23 10.36 0.07
N ARG A 373 1.66 10.97 -1.04
CA ARG A 373 3.06 11.34 -1.24
C ARG A 373 3.31 12.70 -0.61
N GLN A 374 4.26 12.76 0.31
CA GLN A 374 4.81 13.98 0.85
C GLN A 374 6.31 14.01 0.57
N ASP A 375 6.77 15.05 -0.11
CA ASP A 375 8.20 15.25 -0.30
C ASP A 375 8.79 15.97 0.91
N GLY A 376 9.96 15.53 1.32
CA GLY A 376 10.65 16.04 2.48
C GLY A 376 12.15 15.84 2.35
N TRP A 377 12.80 15.78 3.50
CA TRP A 377 14.24 15.57 3.60
C TRP A 377 14.48 14.43 4.61
N MET A 378 15.68 13.84 4.60
CA MET A 378 16.24 13.01 5.69
C MET A 378 17.70 13.46 5.98
N PRO A 379 18.29 13.23 7.17
CA PRO A 379 19.67 13.59 7.42
C PRO A 379 20.54 12.56 6.70
N ASN A 380 21.73 12.95 6.25
CA ASN A 380 22.70 11.95 5.88
C ASN A 380 23.26 11.29 7.16
N VAL A 381 23.12 9.97 7.27
CA VAL A 381 23.62 9.22 8.45
C VAL A 381 25.14 9.30 8.57
N ASP A 382 25.83 9.40 7.43
CA ASP A 382 27.28 9.51 7.41
C ASP A 382 27.76 10.96 7.65
N ASP A 383 26.93 11.96 7.35
CA ASP A 383 27.18 13.38 7.62
C ASP A 383 25.88 14.11 8.04
N PRO A 384 25.61 14.23 9.35
CA PRO A 384 24.36 14.85 9.84
C PRO A 384 24.17 16.32 9.46
N THR A 385 25.19 16.98 8.90
CA THR A 385 25.06 18.35 8.37
C THR A 385 24.40 18.37 6.99
N GLU A 386 24.50 17.27 6.23
CA GLU A 386 23.87 17.14 4.92
C GLU A 386 22.41 16.65 5.05
N SER A 387 21.54 17.15 4.17
CA SER A 387 20.17 16.69 4.01
C SER A 387 19.92 16.05 2.65
N ILE A 388 19.26 14.90 2.66
CA ILE A 388 18.90 14.11 1.48
C ILE A 388 17.41 14.29 1.19
N LYS A 389 17.04 14.65 -0.04
CA LYS A 389 15.62 14.72 -0.41
C LYS A 389 14.98 13.34 -0.42
N ILE A 390 13.80 13.21 0.17
CA ILE A 390 13.01 11.98 0.15
C ILE A 390 11.57 12.25 -0.31
N ALA A 391 10.92 11.21 -0.82
CA ALA A 391 9.49 11.13 -1.00
C ALA A 391 8.92 10.08 -0.05
N ASN A 392 8.01 10.50 0.82
CA ASN A 392 7.30 9.65 1.76
C ASN A 392 5.94 9.30 1.19
N PHE A 393 5.72 8.04 0.84
CA PHE A 393 4.43 7.51 0.44
C PHE A 393 3.81 6.87 1.67
N THR A 394 2.95 7.61 2.34
CA THR A 394 2.19 7.09 3.48
C THR A 394 0.83 6.64 3.01
N ARG A 395 0.39 5.52 3.53
CA ARG A 395 -0.93 5.00 3.21
C ARG A 395 -2.04 5.92 3.73
N GLU A 396 -3.07 6.17 2.94
CA GLU A 396 -4.22 7.01 3.36
C GLU A 396 -4.96 6.40 4.56
N VAL A 397 -5.16 5.08 4.53
CA VAL A 397 -5.87 4.35 5.59
C VAL A 397 -4.88 3.57 6.46
N PRO A 398 -4.75 3.89 7.76
CA PRO A 398 -3.95 3.11 8.70
C PRO A 398 -4.36 1.64 8.72
N LYS A 399 -3.39 0.75 8.86
CA LYS A 399 -3.63 -0.67 9.06
C LYS A 399 -3.93 -0.97 10.52
N LYS A 400 -4.90 -1.84 10.77
CA LYS A 400 -5.08 -2.45 12.09
C LYS A 400 -4.11 -3.62 12.24
N MET A 401 -3.46 -3.69 13.38
CA MET A 401 -2.61 -4.81 13.76
C MET A 401 -3.50 -6.01 14.05
N THR A 402 -3.37 -7.04 13.21
CA THR A 402 -4.06 -8.31 13.38
C THR A 402 -3.02 -9.42 13.36
N VAL A 403 -2.89 -10.11 14.50
CA VAL A 403 -2.02 -11.27 14.61
C VAL A 403 -2.71 -12.47 13.99
N LEU A 404 -2.13 -12.93 12.89
CA LEU A 404 -2.44 -14.20 12.28
C LEU A 404 -1.87 -15.30 13.17
N ILE A 405 -2.77 -16.12 13.71
CA ILE A 405 -2.42 -17.39 14.35
C ILE A 405 -2.36 -18.40 13.21
N PRO A 406 -1.19 -19.00 12.90
CA PRO A 406 -1.10 -20.00 11.86
C PRO A 406 -2.13 -21.11 12.12
N GLY A 407 -2.80 -21.58 11.07
CA GLY A 407 -3.67 -22.75 11.15
C GLY A 407 -2.92 -23.94 11.78
N LYS A 408 -3.66 -24.88 12.39
CA LYS A 408 -3.13 -26.03 13.15
C LYS A 408 -2.13 -26.92 12.38
N THR A 409 -1.96 -26.73 11.08
CA THR A 409 -1.09 -27.48 10.18
C THR A 409 0.31 -26.88 10.02
N SER A 410 0.54 -25.62 10.42
CA SER A 410 1.87 -25.00 10.41
C SER A 410 2.75 -25.56 11.54
N ALA A 411 3.89 -26.16 11.19
CA ALA A 411 4.86 -26.66 12.17
C ALA A 411 5.52 -25.52 13.00
N SER A 412 5.44 -24.27 12.54
CA SER A 412 5.82 -23.10 13.33
C SER A 412 4.58 -22.50 14.01
N GLN A 413 4.59 -22.42 15.34
CA GLN A 413 3.60 -21.65 16.13
C GLN A 413 3.84 -20.14 16.04
N ASP A 414 4.58 -19.70 15.04
CA ASP A 414 5.08 -18.34 14.94
C ASP A 414 3.95 -17.41 14.53
N LYS A 415 3.53 -16.57 15.48
CA LYS A 415 2.56 -15.50 15.25
C LYS A 415 3.12 -14.51 14.22
N SER A 416 2.33 -14.20 13.21
CA SER A 416 2.72 -13.25 12.16
C SER A 416 1.61 -12.25 11.88
N PHE A 417 1.93 -11.18 11.15
CA PHE A 417 0.93 -10.25 10.65
C PHE A 417 1.33 -9.75 9.25
N ILE A 418 0.33 -9.31 8.49
CA ILE A 418 0.52 -8.73 7.16
C ILE A 418 0.72 -7.22 7.34
N ILE A 419 1.88 -6.74 6.95
CA ILE A 419 2.17 -5.30 6.97
C ILE A 419 1.57 -4.63 5.74
N PHE A 420 1.80 -5.24 4.57
CA PHE A 420 1.43 -4.68 3.29
C PHE A 420 1.20 -5.80 2.28
N ALA A 421 0.15 -5.67 1.46
CA ALA A 421 -0.13 -6.58 0.35
C ALA A 421 -0.64 -5.78 -0.85
N LEU A 422 -0.02 -5.98 -2.01
CA LEU A 422 -0.45 -5.50 -3.31
C LEU A 422 -0.89 -6.72 -4.11
N VAL A 423 -2.19 -6.87 -4.37
CA VAL A 423 -2.77 -8.01 -5.11
C VAL A 423 -3.46 -7.46 -6.36
N SER A 424 -3.05 -7.94 -7.55
CA SER A 424 -3.73 -7.62 -8.82
C SER A 424 -4.71 -8.71 -9.21
N ASP A 425 -6.00 -8.36 -9.26
CA ASP A 425 -7.07 -9.30 -9.62
C ASP A 425 -7.29 -9.42 -11.14
N VAL A 426 -6.79 -8.48 -11.94
CA VAL A 426 -7.02 -8.52 -13.40
C VAL A 426 -6.32 -9.72 -14.03
N ASN A 427 -5.15 -10.12 -13.50
CA ASN A 427 -4.36 -11.23 -14.03
C ASN A 427 -3.99 -12.29 -12.97
N LYS A 428 -4.35 -12.12 -11.69
CA LYS A 428 -3.87 -12.98 -10.57
C LYS A 428 -2.35 -13.10 -10.41
N ASP A 429 -1.55 -12.41 -11.23
CA ASP A 429 -0.09 -12.63 -11.33
C ASP A 429 0.77 -11.74 -10.42
N TYR A 430 0.24 -10.62 -9.92
CA TYR A 430 1.03 -9.65 -9.16
C TYR A 430 0.61 -9.65 -7.67
N ARG A 431 1.44 -10.27 -6.83
CA ARG A 431 1.34 -10.25 -5.37
C ARG A 431 2.65 -9.75 -4.76
N PHE A 432 2.65 -8.56 -4.18
CA PHE A 432 3.74 -8.11 -3.30
C PHE A 432 3.22 -8.03 -1.88
N ARG A 433 3.59 -9.00 -1.04
CA ARG A 433 3.15 -9.12 0.34
C ARG A 433 4.34 -9.13 1.29
N ILE A 434 4.30 -8.28 2.32
CA ILE A 434 5.27 -8.26 3.40
C ILE A 434 4.58 -8.84 4.65
N ASN A 435 5.02 -10.03 5.03
CA ASN A 435 4.64 -10.70 6.27
C ASN A 435 5.75 -10.51 7.30
N ARG A 436 5.39 -10.28 8.55
CA ARG A 436 6.37 -10.21 9.64
C ARG A 436 5.98 -11.12 10.77
N THR A 437 6.94 -11.93 11.19
CA THR A 437 6.83 -12.73 12.41
C THR A 437 7.26 -11.93 13.62
N LEU A 438 6.49 -12.08 14.69
CA LEU A 438 6.70 -11.38 15.95
C LEU A 438 7.57 -12.22 16.88
N PRO A 439 8.81 -11.79 17.19
CA PRO A 439 9.63 -12.48 18.17
C PRO A 439 8.95 -12.36 19.54
N GLY A 440 8.51 -13.49 20.11
CA GLY A 440 7.83 -13.53 21.41
C GLY A 440 6.32 -13.25 21.40
N GLY A 441 5.69 -13.13 20.22
CA GLY A 441 4.26 -12.82 20.08
C GLY A 441 3.95 -11.31 20.14
N PRO A 442 2.65 -10.92 20.08
CA PRO A 442 2.25 -9.52 20.13
C PRO A 442 2.65 -8.88 21.45
N SER A 443 3.30 -7.72 21.38
CA SER A 443 3.55 -6.88 22.54
C SER A 443 2.21 -6.32 23.03
N SER A 444 1.94 -6.45 24.33
CA SER A 444 0.72 -5.91 24.94
C SER A 444 0.79 -4.40 25.17
N ASP A 445 2.00 -3.82 25.19
CA ASP A 445 2.25 -2.42 25.52
C ASP A 445 2.48 -1.52 24.30
N GLY A 446 2.63 -2.11 23.12
CA GLY A 446 2.91 -1.37 21.90
C GLY A 446 4.34 -0.84 21.80
N VAL A 447 5.30 -1.25 22.64
CA VAL A 447 6.62 -0.59 22.68
C VAL A 447 7.51 -0.98 21.51
N GLU A 448 7.59 -2.27 21.18
CA GLU A 448 8.46 -2.76 20.09
C GLU A 448 7.75 -2.93 18.75
N TRP A 449 6.43 -3.13 18.81
CA TRP A 449 5.53 -3.39 17.69
C TRP A 449 4.15 -2.82 18.04
N PRO A 450 3.29 -2.52 17.05
CA PRO A 450 1.90 -2.17 17.32
C PRO A 450 1.24 -3.23 18.19
N ALA A 451 0.46 -2.81 19.19
CA ALA A 451 -0.31 -3.72 20.03
C ALA A 451 -1.43 -4.39 19.19
N GLU A 452 -1.84 -5.61 19.55
CA GLU A 452 -2.94 -6.28 18.86
C GLU A 452 -4.21 -5.41 18.85
N GLY A 453 -4.81 -5.24 17.67
CA GLY A 453 -5.98 -4.39 17.46
C GLY A 453 -5.70 -2.89 17.37
N SER A 454 -4.46 -2.43 17.61
CA SER A 454 -4.06 -1.02 17.43
C SER A 454 -3.85 -0.68 15.95
N PHE A 455 -3.88 0.61 15.62
CA PHE A 455 -3.63 1.07 14.25
C PHE A 455 -2.17 1.49 14.05
N PHE A 456 -1.65 1.22 12.86
CA PHE A 456 -0.33 1.65 12.41
C PHE A 456 -0.39 2.13 10.97
N ASN A 457 0.44 3.11 10.64
CA ASN A 457 0.64 3.59 9.28
C ASN A 457 1.82 2.89 8.65
N VAL A 458 1.70 2.58 7.36
CA VAL A 458 2.81 2.10 6.52
C VAL A 458 3.28 3.28 5.67
N THR A 459 4.59 3.51 5.69
CA THR A 459 5.23 4.56 4.89
C THR A 459 6.38 3.97 4.09
N PHE A 460 6.40 4.19 2.78
CA PHE A 460 7.60 4.01 1.96
C PHE A 460 8.37 5.32 1.89
N GLU A 461 9.63 5.27 2.24
CA GLU A 461 10.54 6.42 2.21
C GLU A 461 11.52 6.19 1.07
N VAL A 462 11.47 7.02 0.02
CA VAL A 462 12.31 6.87 -1.17
C VAL A 462 13.25 8.07 -1.30
N ARG A 463 14.56 7.84 -1.35
CA ARG A 463 15.53 8.89 -1.63
C ARG A 463 15.43 9.35 -3.09
N LEU A 464 15.27 10.65 -3.29
CA LEU A 464 15.15 11.27 -4.61
C LEU A 464 16.49 11.47 -5.32
N ASP A 465 17.61 11.24 -4.62
CA ASP A 465 18.95 11.17 -5.22
C ASP A 465 19.31 9.75 -5.71
N TRP A 466 18.40 8.78 -5.53
CA TRP A 466 18.53 7.38 -5.90
C TRP A 466 19.75 6.65 -5.30
N LYS A 467 20.40 7.24 -4.29
CA LYS A 467 21.46 6.57 -3.54
C LYS A 467 20.86 5.61 -2.50
N PRO A 468 21.62 4.63 -1.99
CA PRO A 468 21.11 3.66 -1.02
C PRO A 468 20.53 4.31 0.24
N HIS A 469 19.32 3.91 0.64
CA HIS A 469 18.72 4.35 1.89
C HIS A 469 19.49 3.78 3.09
N PRO A 470 19.78 4.55 4.15
CA PRO A 470 20.49 4.05 5.33
C PRO A 470 19.81 2.82 5.97
N PHE A 471 18.48 2.81 5.93
CA PHE A 471 17.61 1.72 6.39
C PHE A 471 16.97 0.93 5.25
N SER A 472 17.67 0.79 4.11
CA SER A 472 17.12 0.15 2.91
C SER A 472 16.37 -1.15 3.20
N TRP A 473 15.21 -1.33 2.58
CA TRP A 473 14.46 -2.58 2.71
C TRP A 473 15.19 -3.74 2.03
N ALA A 474 15.72 -3.53 0.82
CA ALA A 474 16.32 -4.58 0.00
C ALA A 474 17.65 -5.08 0.58
N ARG A 475 18.41 -4.19 1.24
CA ARG A 475 19.67 -4.49 1.94
C ARG A 475 20.72 -5.12 1.03
N LEU A 476 20.72 -4.74 -0.24
CA LEU A 476 21.71 -5.19 -1.20
C LEU A 476 23.08 -4.61 -0.83
N PRO A 477 24.20 -5.29 -1.17
CA PRO A 477 25.54 -4.70 -1.07
C PRO A 477 25.63 -3.35 -1.77
N LEU A 478 26.53 -2.46 -1.35
CA LEU A 478 26.74 -1.20 -2.09
C LEU A 478 27.27 -1.48 -3.50
N VAL A 479 28.15 -2.47 -3.67
CA VAL A 479 28.66 -2.85 -4.99
C VAL A 479 27.91 -4.05 -5.54
N GLY A 480 27.10 -3.80 -6.58
CA GLY A 480 26.32 -4.79 -7.31
C GLY A 480 26.61 -4.82 -8.82
N PRO A 481 25.94 -5.72 -9.57
CA PRO A 481 26.20 -5.91 -10.99
C PRO A 481 25.31 -5.12 -11.94
N PHE A 482 24.26 -4.43 -11.47
CA PHE A 482 23.32 -3.68 -12.34
C PHE A 482 23.51 -2.17 -12.20
N GLN A 483 23.20 -1.42 -13.26
CA GLN A 483 23.42 0.04 -13.28
C GLN A 483 22.47 0.81 -12.34
N ASP A 484 21.29 0.27 -12.06
CA ASP A 484 20.28 0.80 -11.15
C ASP A 484 20.30 0.12 -9.77
N TRP A 485 21.42 -0.51 -9.40
CA TRP A 485 21.55 -1.24 -8.13
C TRP A 485 21.28 -0.37 -6.90
N ASP A 486 21.81 0.86 -6.89
CA ASP A 486 21.56 1.83 -5.83
C ASP A 486 20.10 2.25 -5.77
N ARG A 487 19.44 2.33 -6.93
CA ARG A 487 18.02 2.66 -7.03
C ARG A 487 17.18 1.62 -6.30
N ALA A 488 17.44 0.33 -6.49
CA ALA A 488 16.75 -0.74 -5.76
C ALA A 488 16.95 -0.64 -4.23
N ASN A 489 18.09 -0.09 -3.79
CA ASN A 489 18.41 0.17 -2.40
C ASN A 489 17.92 1.54 -1.89
N SER A 490 17.42 2.43 -2.75
CA SER A 490 17.16 3.84 -2.42
C SER A 490 15.93 4.09 -1.56
N TRP A 491 15.22 3.03 -1.16
CA TRP A 491 14.02 3.14 -0.37
C TRP A 491 14.01 2.23 0.85
N ALA A 492 13.20 2.61 1.83
CA ALA A 492 12.89 1.85 3.03
C ALA A 492 11.38 1.82 3.26
N ILE A 493 10.96 0.90 4.13
CA ILE A 493 9.59 0.84 4.64
C ILE A 493 9.64 1.02 6.14
N SER A 494 8.84 1.97 6.63
CA SER A 494 8.62 2.19 8.06
C SER A 494 7.16 1.91 8.42
N ILE A 495 6.96 1.33 9.60
CA ILE A 495 5.66 1.30 10.27
C ILE A 495 5.67 2.31 11.40
N ASN A 496 4.58 3.06 11.54
CA ASN A 496 4.46 4.16 12.49
C ASN A 496 3.17 3.98 13.30
N TRP A 497 3.25 3.95 14.63
CA TRP A 497 2.09 3.70 15.50
C TRP A 497 2.19 4.45 16.81
N GLU A 498 1.15 4.39 17.63
CA GLU A 498 1.13 4.95 18.98
C GLU A 498 1.12 3.80 20.00
N ASP A 499 2.02 3.82 20.98
CA ASP A 499 2.04 2.82 22.05
C ASP A 499 0.97 3.09 23.12
N ALA A 500 0.83 2.18 24.08
CA ALA A 500 -0.18 2.31 25.14
C ALA A 500 0.00 3.55 26.03
N GLY A 501 1.19 4.16 26.02
CA GLY A 501 1.50 5.41 26.73
C GLY A 501 1.27 6.67 25.90
N GLY A 502 0.65 6.57 24.71
CA GLY A 502 0.46 7.69 23.80
C GLY A 502 1.74 8.08 23.05
N ASN A 503 2.80 7.25 23.13
CA ASN A 503 4.03 7.58 22.47
C ASN A 503 4.02 7.13 21.02
N HIS A 504 4.24 8.07 20.10
CA HIS A 504 4.56 7.71 18.73
C HIS A 504 5.84 6.86 18.67
N ARG A 505 5.76 5.76 17.94
CA ARG A 505 6.81 4.80 17.67
C ARG A 505 6.94 4.59 16.17
N SER A 506 8.16 4.34 15.73
CA SER A 506 8.44 3.97 14.35
C SER A 506 9.40 2.79 14.30
N LYS A 507 9.31 1.99 13.25
CA LYS A 507 10.22 0.87 13.02
C LYS A 507 10.43 0.64 11.54
N TYR A 508 11.69 0.64 11.13
CA TYR A 508 12.07 0.24 9.78
C TYR A 508 12.00 -1.28 9.63
N LEU A 509 11.52 -1.70 8.48
CA LEU A 509 11.40 -3.09 8.10
C LEU A 509 12.41 -3.42 7.01
N HIS A 510 12.87 -4.66 7.05
CA HIS A 510 14.02 -5.11 6.31
C HIS A 510 13.72 -6.46 5.67
N CYS A 511 14.27 -6.70 4.48
CA CYS A 511 14.23 -8.01 3.86
C CYS A 511 15.00 -9.03 4.72
N GLU A 512 14.33 -10.10 5.10
CA GLU A 512 14.90 -11.19 5.91
C GLU A 512 15.81 -12.10 5.09
N ARG A 513 15.52 -12.23 3.78
CA ARG A 513 16.27 -13.07 2.83
C ARG A 513 16.91 -12.22 1.73
N PRO A 514 17.90 -11.35 2.05
CA PRO A 514 18.52 -10.42 1.09
C PRO A 514 19.24 -11.12 -0.08
N LEU A 515 19.48 -12.44 0.03
CA LEU A 515 20.22 -13.25 -0.94
C LEU A 515 19.34 -14.24 -1.72
N LYS A 516 18.00 -14.16 -1.61
CA LYS A 516 17.09 -14.99 -2.41
C LYS A 516 17.24 -14.60 -3.88
N MET A 517 17.58 -15.55 -4.75
CA MET A 517 17.70 -15.33 -6.18
C MET A 517 16.33 -15.47 -6.85
N VAL A 518 16.04 -14.62 -7.85
CA VAL A 518 14.90 -14.77 -8.76
C VAL A 518 15.19 -15.87 -9.78
N HIS A 519 16.40 -15.86 -10.34
CA HIS A 519 16.83 -16.83 -11.35
C HIS A 519 18.26 -17.30 -11.05
N SER A 520 18.49 -18.62 -10.94
CA SER A 520 19.81 -19.18 -10.63
C SER A 520 20.86 -18.84 -11.69
N ASP A 521 20.42 -18.66 -12.93
CA ASP A 521 21.30 -18.51 -14.09
C ASP A 521 21.66 -17.05 -14.38
N GLU A 522 21.05 -16.10 -13.67
CA GLU A 522 21.31 -14.66 -13.81
C GLU A 522 22.02 -14.14 -12.55
N PRO A 523 23.36 -14.03 -12.53
CA PRO A 523 24.06 -13.75 -11.30
C PRO A 523 23.70 -12.36 -10.72
N GLY A 524 23.50 -12.28 -9.40
CA GLY A 524 23.05 -11.05 -8.75
C GLY A 524 21.57 -10.71 -8.93
N SER A 525 20.76 -11.53 -9.63
CA SER A 525 19.31 -11.34 -9.77
C SER A 525 18.57 -11.63 -8.46
N PHE A 526 18.80 -10.82 -7.42
CA PHE A 526 18.18 -11.00 -6.13
C PHE A 526 16.69 -10.61 -6.17
N THR A 527 15.81 -11.39 -5.54
CA THR A 527 14.38 -11.05 -5.36
C THR A 527 14.21 -9.70 -4.67
N PRO A 528 15.01 -9.34 -3.65
CA PRO A 528 14.95 -8.01 -3.05
C PRO A 528 15.38 -6.88 -4.00
N TYR A 529 16.30 -7.13 -4.94
CA TYR A 529 16.59 -6.16 -6.00
C TYR A 529 15.38 -6.01 -6.93
N ALA A 530 14.79 -7.13 -7.37
CA ALA A 530 13.63 -7.12 -8.25
C ALA A 530 12.46 -6.32 -7.65
N ASN A 531 12.08 -6.71 -6.43
CA ASN A 531 11.03 -6.06 -5.67
C ASN A 531 11.35 -4.59 -5.39
N GLY A 532 12.63 -4.27 -5.16
CA GLY A 532 13.08 -2.90 -4.94
C GLY A 532 12.81 -1.98 -6.12
N ILE A 533 13.14 -2.45 -7.32
CA ILE A 533 12.87 -1.75 -8.57
C ILE A 533 11.37 -1.68 -8.85
N GLU A 534 10.65 -2.79 -8.68
CA GLU A 534 9.19 -2.84 -8.89
C GLU A 534 8.41 -1.86 -8.01
N VAL A 535 8.74 -1.79 -6.70
CA VAL A 535 8.08 -0.86 -5.78
C VAL A 535 8.28 0.60 -6.21
N ILE A 536 9.46 0.96 -6.73
CA ILE A 536 9.71 2.30 -7.25
C ILE A 536 8.84 2.58 -8.47
N HIS A 537 8.74 1.66 -9.43
CA HIS A 537 7.88 1.85 -10.60
C HIS A 537 6.42 2.01 -10.21
N TRP A 538 5.97 1.21 -9.26
CA TRP A 538 4.62 1.27 -8.73
C TRP A 538 4.33 2.63 -8.08
N LEU A 539 5.17 3.07 -7.13
CA LEU A 539 4.95 4.31 -6.37
C LEU A 539 5.07 5.57 -7.25
N PHE A 540 5.99 5.59 -8.22
CA PHE A 540 6.20 6.76 -9.10
C PHE A 540 5.40 6.69 -10.40
N ASN A 541 4.61 5.64 -10.60
CA ASN A 541 3.86 5.38 -11.83
C ASN A 541 4.74 5.41 -13.08
N GLU A 542 5.93 4.81 -13.00
CA GLU A 542 6.89 4.76 -14.10
C GLU A 542 6.45 3.72 -15.12
N ARG A 543 6.50 4.10 -16.40
CA ARG A 543 6.25 3.19 -17.52
C ARG A 543 7.57 2.82 -18.14
N ILE A 544 8.00 1.58 -17.96
CA ILE A 544 9.22 1.06 -18.58
C ILE A 544 8.85 0.29 -19.83
N PRO A 545 9.43 0.63 -21.00
CA PRO A 545 9.31 -0.18 -22.19
C PRO A 545 9.77 -1.62 -21.91
N ALA A 546 9.01 -2.62 -22.37
CA ALA A 546 9.30 -4.03 -22.07
C ALA A 546 10.69 -4.49 -22.54
N ASP A 547 11.25 -3.85 -23.58
CA ASP A 547 12.60 -4.07 -24.10
C ASP A 547 13.71 -3.49 -23.21
N GLN A 548 13.35 -2.57 -22.31
CA GLN A 548 14.22 -1.94 -21.31
C GLN A 548 14.05 -2.53 -19.90
N GLN A 549 13.28 -3.63 -19.76
CA GLN A 549 13.11 -4.33 -18.50
C GLN A 549 13.70 -5.75 -18.59
N HIS A 550 14.38 -6.22 -17.54
CA HIS A 550 14.79 -7.62 -17.44
C HIS A 550 13.53 -8.51 -17.42
N SER A 551 13.55 -9.64 -18.13
CA SER A 551 12.38 -10.54 -18.25
C SER A 551 11.84 -11.06 -16.92
N TRP A 552 12.68 -11.06 -15.88
CA TRP A 552 12.34 -11.50 -14.53
C TRP A 552 11.91 -10.36 -13.59
N LEU A 553 12.01 -9.10 -14.02
CA LEU A 553 11.37 -7.96 -13.37
C LEU A 553 9.94 -7.84 -13.89
N ARG A 554 8.98 -7.56 -13.01
CA ARG A 554 7.58 -7.40 -13.39
C ARG A 554 7.23 -5.93 -13.56
N THR A 555 6.24 -5.64 -14.38
CA THR A 555 5.64 -4.30 -14.42
C THR A 555 4.42 -4.31 -13.49
N PRO A 556 4.50 -3.77 -12.26
CA PRO A 556 3.33 -3.68 -11.40
C PRO A 556 2.23 -2.81 -12.04
N PRO A 557 0.95 -2.96 -11.61
CA PRO A 557 -0.05 -1.94 -11.88
C PRO A 557 0.40 -0.59 -11.30
N MET A 558 -0.22 0.52 -11.68
CA MET A 558 0.11 1.87 -11.15
C MET A 558 -0.46 2.09 -9.74
N ALA A 559 0.29 2.75 -8.86
CA ALA A 559 -0.21 3.19 -7.57
C ALA A 559 -1.17 4.39 -7.76
N ALA A 560 -2.28 4.40 -7.03
CA ALA A 560 -3.04 5.62 -6.86
C ALA A 560 -2.27 6.53 -5.90
N VAL A 561 -1.67 7.62 -6.39
CA VAL A 561 -0.90 8.55 -5.55
C VAL A 561 -1.54 9.93 -5.57
N LYS A 562 -1.77 10.49 -4.39
CA LYS A 562 -2.10 11.91 -4.20
C LYS A 562 -0.89 12.59 -3.60
N VAL A 563 -0.38 13.62 -4.25
CA VAL A 563 0.69 14.46 -3.69
C VAL A 563 0.05 15.43 -2.71
N VAL A 564 0.46 15.35 -1.45
CA VAL A 564 0.00 16.24 -0.39
C VAL A 564 1.01 17.37 -0.25
N LYS A 565 0.57 18.61 -0.45
CA LYS A 565 1.37 19.79 -0.19
C LYS A 565 0.81 20.51 1.01
N TYR A 566 1.68 20.69 2.00
CA TYR A 566 1.40 21.52 3.18
C TYR A 566 1.99 22.90 2.94
N ASP A 567 1.12 23.90 2.90
CA ASP A 567 1.51 25.29 3.04
C ASP A 567 1.34 25.69 4.50
N HIS A 568 2.42 25.60 5.29
CA HIS A 568 2.37 26.01 6.69
C HIS A 568 2.27 27.53 6.83
N VAL A 569 2.66 28.31 5.82
CA VAL A 569 2.56 29.78 5.85
C VAL A 569 1.09 30.18 5.73
N ASP A 570 0.39 29.61 4.77
CA ASP A 570 -1.02 29.90 4.50
C ASP A 570 -1.98 28.96 5.24
N GLN A 571 -1.43 28.01 6.02
CA GLN A 571 -2.14 26.95 6.74
C GLN A 571 -3.10 26.20 5.81
N MET A 572 -2.58 25.73 4.67
CA MET A 572 -3.37 25.11 3.63
C MET A 572 -2.85 23.71 3.29
N ILE A 573 -3.75 22.74 3.16
CA ILE A 573 -3.45 21.41 2.62
C ILE A 573 -4.03 21.33 1.22
N THR A 574 -3.17 21.11 0.23
CA THR A 574 -3.60 20.87 -1.15
C THR A 574 -3.28 19.44 -1.57
N PHE A 575 -4.21 18.84 -2.30
CA PHE A 575 -4.05 17.50 -2.87
C PHE A 575 -3.95 17.65 -4.38
N GLU A 576 -2.83 17.20 -4.93
CA GLU A 576 -2.62 17.12 -6.37
C GLU A 576 -2.63 15.66 -6.80
N ALA A 577 -3.18 15.38 -7.98
CA ALA A 577 -3.00 14.05 -8.56
C ALA A 577 -1.50 13.81 -8.79
N GLY A 578 -0.99 12.65 -8.40
CA GLY A 578 0.36 12.26 -8.78
C GLY A 578 0.46 12.19 -10.29
N THR A 579 1.13 13.18 -10.90
CA THR A 579 1.53 13.07 -12.30
C THR A 579 2.59 11.98 -12.37
N GLY A 580 2.34 10.93 -13.15
CA GLY A 580 3.36 9.90 -13.39
C GLY A 580 4.66 10.57 -13.83
N VAL A 581 5.78 10.14 -13.26
CA VAL A 581 7.09 10.71 -13.60
C VAL A 581 7.42 10.26 -15.03
N THR A 582 7.28 11.17 -16.00
CA THR A 582 7.63 10.91 -17.40
C THR A 582 9.13 10.97 -17.65
N THR A 583 9.89 11.51 -16.71
CA THR A 583 11.36 11.53 -16.74
C THR A 583 11.90 10.29 -16.04
N SER A 584 11.73 9.12 -16.63
CA SER A 584 12.52 7.96 -16.23
C SER A 584 13.99 8.30 -16.47
N ALA A 585 14.81 8.34 -15.42
CA ALA A 585 16.21 7.98 -15.60
C ALA A 585 16.18 6.65 -16.36
N PRO A 586 16.89 6.50 -17.49
CA PRO A 586 16.91 5.23 -18.20
C PRO A 586 17.33 4.19 -17.17
N ILE A 587 16.48 3.21 -16.88
CA ILE A 587 16.93 1.98 -16.23
C ILE A 587 17.62 1.24 -17.34
N PRO A 588 18.95 1.26 -17.38
CA PRO A 588 19.63 0.50 -18.38
C PRO A 588 19.47 -0.93 -17.90
N ASN A 589 18.85 -1.79 -18.70
CA ASN A 589 18.92 -3.26 -18.60
C ASN A 589 20.36 -3.83 -18.55
N ASN A 590 21.34 -2.94 -18.48
CA ASN A 590 22.74 -3.21 -18.64
C ASN A 590 23.31 -3.50 -17.26
N ARG A 591 24.01 -4.63 -17.21
CA ARG A 591 24.96 -4.87 -16.16
C ARG A 591 26.06 -3.81 -16.22
N LEU A 592 26.65 -3.50 -15.08
CA LEU A 592 27.88 -2.73 -15.03
C LEU A 592 29.00 -3.51 -15.74
N ASP A 593 29.92 -2.78 -16.37
CA ASP A 593 31.10 -3.40 -16.92
C ASP A 593 31.89 -4.10 -15.79
N PRO A 594 32.40 -5.31 -16.00
CA PRO A 594 33.26 -5.98 -15.02
C PRO A 594 34.38 -5.09 -14.45
N ASP A 595 34.99 -4.25 -15.27
CA ASP A 595 36.06 -3.35 -14.85
C ASP A 595 35.52 -2.24 -13.92
N ASP A 596 34.30 -1.75 -14.14
CA ASP A 596 33.65 -0.79 -13.25
C ASP A 596 33.38 -1.40 -11.87
N ILE A 597 32.93 -2.66 -11.83
CA ILE A 597 32.71 -3.38 -10.56
C ILE A 597 34.06 -3.59 -9.84
N GLU A 598 35.11 -4.00 -10.56
CA GLU A 598 36.45 -4.13 -9.98
C GLU A 598 36.98 -2.78 -9.47
N ASN A 599 36.76 -1.68 -10.18
CA ASN A 599 37.15 -0.33 -9.79
C ASN A 599 36.39 0.16 -8.56
N GLN A 600 35.07 -0.09 -8.47
CA GLN A 600 34.29 0.19 -7.26
C GLN A 600 34.83 -0.59 -6.05
N LEU A 601 35.17 -1.87 -6.21
CA LEU A 601 35.78 -2.67 -5.13
C LEU A 601 37.17 -2.17 -4.73
N LYS A 602 37.93 -1.57 -5.66
CA LYS A 602 39.22 -0.92 -5.38
C LYS A 602 39.10 0.47 -4.76
N GLY A 603 37.87 0.98 -4.56
CA GLY A 603 37.64 2.30 -4.02
C GLY A 603 37.70 3.45 -5.02
N LEU A 604 37.69 3.15 -6.32
CA LEU A 604 37.79 4.11 -7.42
C LEU A 604 36.41 4.51 -8.00
N GLY A 605 35.33 4.09 -7.35
CA GLY A 605 33.96 4.30 -7.83
C GLY A 605 33.15 5.31 -7.00
N VAL A 606 31.85 5.40 -7.30
CA VAL A 606 30.91 6.39 -6.71
C VAL A 606 30.73 6.28 -5.19
N HIS A 607 31.06 5.12 -4.62
CA HIS A 607 30.93 4.86 -3.19
C HIS A 607 32.22 5.11 -2.38
N GLY A 608 33.31 5.54 -3.05
CA GLY A 608 34.60 5.78 -2.41
C GLY A 608 35.33 4.52 -1.95
N ASP A 609 36.35 4.69 -1.11
CA ASP A 609 37.26 3.62 -0.68
C ASP A 609 36.72 2.84 0.52
N PHE A 610 36.39 1.57 0.30
CA PHE A 610 35.98 0.62 1.34
C PHE A 610 37.16 -0.01 2.10
N GLN A 611 38.38 0.41 1.80
CA GLN A 611 39.63 -0.15 2.32
C GLN A 611 39.77 -1.66 2.06
N LEU A 612 39.22 -2.13 0.94
CA LEU A 612 39.41 -3.49 0.46
C LEU A 612 40.80 -3.60 -0.16
N ARG A 613 41.49 -4.71 0.10
CA ARG A 613 42.85 -4.94 -0.39
C ARG A 613 42.91 -6.21 -1.23
N ASN A 614 43.94 -6.31 -2.06
CA ASN A 614 44.18 -7.47 -2.92
C ASN A 614 42.97 -7.80 -3.82
N VAL A 615 42.23 -6.78 -4.26
CA VAL A 615 41.09 -6.93 -5.18
C VAL A 615 41.59 -7.45 -6.51
N GLY A 616 40.98 -8.52 -7.02
CA GLY A 616 41.36 -9.12 -8.29
C GLY A 616 42.62 -9.99 -8.24
N LEU A 617 43.14 -10.33 -7.06
CA LEU A 617 44.20 -11.34 -6.93
C LEU A 617 43.58 -12.75 -6.84
N SER A 618 44.26 -13.73 -7.44
CA SER A 618 43.99 -15.13 -7.15
C SER A 618 44.29 -15.45 -5.69
N GLN A 619 43.76 -16.57 -5.20
CA GLN A 619 44.02 -17.02 -3.83
C GLN A 619 45.52 -17.28 -3.57
N ALA A 620 46.25 -17.79 -4.57
CA ALA A 620 47.69 -18.02 -4.48
C ALA A 620 48.48 -16.70 -4.39
N GLU A 621 48.15 -15.73 -5.25
CA GLU A 621 48.78 -14.40 -5.26
C GLU A 621 48.48 -13.64 -3.96
N SER A 622 47.24 -13.71 -3.46
CA SER A 622 46.90 -13.11 -2.17
C SER A 622 47.67 -13.74 -1.01
N ARG A 623 47.79 -15.08 -0.97
CA ARG A 623 48.61 -15.74 0.05
C ARG A 623 50.07 -15.29 -0.02
N ALA A 624 50.60 -15.12 -1.23
CA ALA A 624 51.95 -14.59 -1.41
C ALA A 624 52.07 -13.13 -0.92
N SER A 625 51.07 -12.28 -1.19
CA SER A 625 51.10 -10.86 -0.79
C SER A 625 50.96 -10.64 0.72
N ILE A 626 50.23 -11.51 1.43
CA ILE A 626 49.97 -11.39 2.88
C ILE A 626 51.21 -11.71 3.74
N THR A 627 52.14 -12.53 3.24
CA THR A 627 53.35 -12.95 4.01
C THR A 627 54.27 -11.82 4.46
N ARG A 628 54.10 -10.58 3.99
CA ARG A 628 54.97 -9.44 4.28
C ARG A 628 54.39 -8.37 5.21
N PHE A 629 53.16 -8.52 5.70
CA PHE A 629 52.55 -7.52 6.59
C PHE A 629 52.89 -7.78 8.07
N GLY A 630 53.83 -7.01 8.63
CA GLY A 630 54.04 -6.91 10.08
C GLY A 630 54.68 -8.11 10.81
N GLY A 631 55.31 -9.05 10.09
CA GLY A 631 56.07 -10.16 10.70
C GLY A 631 55.25 -11.25 11.39
N GLN A 632 53.93 -11.06 11.55
CA GLN A 632 53.02 -12.11 11.99
C GLN A 632 52.51 -12.89 10.78
N LYS A 633 52.65 -14.22 10.82
CA LYS A 633 52.00 -15.12 9.86
C LYS A 633 50.49 -15.04 10.07
N LEU A 634 49.83 -14.07 9.43
CA LEU A 634 48.39 -14.11 9.22
C LEU A 634 48.10 -15.47 8.56
N GLY A 635 47.38 -16.34 9.26
CA GLY A 635 47.13 -17.71 8.84
C GLY A 635 46.66 -17.77 7.40
N THR A 636 47.03 -18.82 6.66
CA THR A 636 46.67 -19.03 5.26
C THR A 636 45.15 -19.07 5.12
N ARG A 637 44.56 -17.91 4.88
CA ARG A 637 43.12 -17.77 4.77
C ARG A 637 42.66 -18.46 3.49
N ASN A 638 41.60 -19.28 3.63
CA ASN A 638 41.08 -20.09 2.53
C ASN A 638 39.82 -19.51 1.88
N LYS A 639 39.35 -18.34 2.32
CA LYS A 639 38.12 -17.69 1.86
C LYS A 639 38.37 -16.23 1.49
N CYS A 640 37.72 -15.70 0.44
CA CYS A 640 37.69 -14.27 0.09
C CYS A 640 36.84 -13.47 1.08
N ASP A 641 36.83 -12.13 0.99
CA ASP A 641 36.20 -11.24 1.98
C ASP A 641 34.70 -11.48 2.15
N SER A 642 33.96 -11.61 1.04
CA SER A 642 32.53 -11.95 1.08
C SER A 642 32.28 -13.31 1.75
N CYS A 643 33.02 -14.34 1.35
CA CYS A 643 32.85 -15.69 1.92
C CYS A 643 33.25 -15.78 3.40
N MET A 644 34.15 -14.91 3.86
CA MET A 644 34.44 -14.80 5.29
C MET A 644 33.27 -14.19 6.05
N PHE A 645 32.78 -13.02 5.65
CA PHE A 645 31.70 -12.32 6.35
C PHE A 645 30.40 -13.13 6.47
N LEU A 646 30.12 -13.99 5.49
CA LEU A 646 28.93 -14.84 5.43
C LEU A 646 29.17 -16.25 5.97
N ASN A 647 30.41 -16.58 6.35
CA ASN A 647 30.84 -17.94 6.70
C ASN A 647 30.41 -19.03 5.69
N LEU A 648 30.31 -18.71 4.39
CA LEU A 648 29.92 -19.69 3.37
C LEU A 648 31.00 -20.77 3.26
N ASN A 649 30.69 -21.97 3.77
CA ASN A 649 31.55 -23.15 3.70
C ASN A 649 31.27 -24.01 2.46
N THR A 650 30.07 -23.87 1.88
CA THR A 650 29.58 -24.62 0.73
C THR A 650 28.96 -23.65 -0.28
N GLY A 651 29.17 -23.88 -1.58
CA GLY A 651 28.43 -23.19 -2.62
C GLY A 651 26.95 -23.57 -2.63
N LEU A 652 26.12 -22.76 -3.30
CA LEU A 652 24.65 -22.94 -3.42
C LEU A 652 24.23 -24.37 -3.82
N ASN A 653 25.06 -25.08 -4.59
CA ASN A 653 24.78 -26.42 -5.12
C ASN A 653 25.57 -27.54 -4.41
N GLY A 654 26.03 -27.31 -3.18
CA GLY A 654 26.85 -28.27 -2.42
C GLY A 654 28.24 -28.55 -3.03
N SER A 655 28.55 -27.99 -4.20
CA SER A 655 29.78 -28.22 -4.94
C SER A 655 30.72 -27.01 -4.83
N ASN A 656 31.76 -27.22 -4.01
CA ASN A 656 32.98 -26.42 -3.84
C ASN A 656 32.88 -25.11 -3.07
N LYS A 657 33.97 -24.93 -2.30
CA LYS A 657 34.20 -23.93 -1.26
C LYS A 657 34.47 -22.58 -1.92
N CYS A 658 34.90 -21.59 -1.14
CA CYS A 658 35.52 -20.37 -1.68
C CYS A 658 36.85 -20.68 -2.41
N GLU A 659 36.77 -21.44 -3.50
CA GLU A 659 37.87 -21.94 -4.31
C GLU A 659 37.81 -21.23 -5.67
N VAL A 660 38.91 -20.58 -6.01
CA VAL A 660 39.08 -19.89 -7.27
C VAL A 660 39.64 -20.90 -8.26
N LYS A 661 38.78 -21.61 -9.00
CA LYS A 661 39.18 -22.75 -9.85
C LYS A 661 40.02 -22.35 -11.08
N SER A 662 39.78 -21.18 -11.65
CA SER A 662 40.53 -20.59 -12.76
C SER A 662 40.04 -19.15 -12.99
N GLY A 663 40.57 -18.18 -12.26
CA GLY A 663 40.14 -16.78 -12.39
C GLY A 663 40.55 -15.90 -11.21
N LYS A 664 39.94 -14.72 -11.11
CA LYS A 664 40.10 -13.75 -10.01
C LYS A 664 38.93 -13.78 -9.01
N VAL A 665 37.93 -14.64 -9.24
CA VAL A 665 36.68 -14.70 -8.46
C VAL A 665 36.32 -16.13 -8.09
N CYS A 666 35.76 -16.30 -6.89
CA CYS A 666 35.19 -17.58 -6.46
C CYS A 666 33.72 -17.71 -6.92
N GLU A 667 33.23 -18.95 -6.97
CA GLU A 667 31.88 -19.22 -7.47
C GLU A 667 30.80 -18.47 -6.69
N ASN A 668 30.92 -18.37 -5.36
CA ASN A 668 29.96 -17.64 -4.53
C ASN A 668 29.88 -16.16 -4.93
N CYS A 669 31.02 -15.47 -5.09
CA CYS A 669 31.04 -14.06 -5.48
C CYS A 669 30.50 -13.86 -6.91
N ARG A 670 30.80 -14.80 -7.81
CA ARG A 670 30.34 -14.76 -9.19
C ARG A 670 28.83 -14.97 -9.27
N VAL A 671 28.31 -16.06 -8.71
CA VAL A 671 26.91 -16.49 -8.83
C VAL A 671 25.99 -15.62 -7.96
N LEU A 672 26.33 -15.43 -6.68
CA LEU A 672 25.47 -14.66 -5.79
C LEU A 672 25.47 -13.20 -6.17
N TYR A 673 26.64 -12.58 -6.29
CA TYR A 673 26.74 -11.11 -6.38
C TYR A 673 27.01 -10.59 -7.79
N GLY A 674 27.15 -11.47 -8.78
CA GLY A 674 27.50 -11.05 -10.15
C GLY A 674 28.88 -10.41 -10.26
N ARG A 675 29.79 -10.64 -9.31
CA ARG A 675 31.10 -9.97 -9.29
C ARG A 675 32.10 -10.65 -10.23
N PRO A 676 33.00 -9.88 -10.85
CA PRO A 676 34.06 -10.42 -11.70
C PRO A 676 35.33 -10.78 -10.92
N VAL A 677 35.48 -10.28 -9.69
CA VAL A 677 36.67 -10.45 -8.84
C VAL A 677 36.32 -10.67 -7.37
N CYS A 678 37.24 -11.30 -6.64
CA CYS A 678 37.26 -11.36 -5.18
C CYS A 678 38.21 -10.31 -4.59
N SER A 679 38.03 -10.03 -3.30
CA SER A 679 38.98 -9.27 -2.48
C SER A 679 39.52 -10.12 -1.33
N TRP A 680 40.73 -9.79 -0.87
CA TRP A 680 41.45 -10.56 0.14
C TRP A 680 42.15 -9.64 1.13
N THR A 681 41.36 -9.01 1.98
CA THR A 681 41.83 -7.99 2.91
C THR A 681 42.44 -8.62 4.17
N PRO A 682 43.71 -8.29 4.52
CA PRO A 682 44.32 -8.70 5.78
C PRO A 682 43.51 -8.17 6.98
N GLY A 683 43.38 -8.99 8.03
CA GLY A 683 42.74 -8.56 9.28
C GLY A 683 41.21 -8.60 9.29
N ILE A 684 40.55 -9.09 8.23
CA ILE A 684 39.12 -9.45 8.33
C ILE A 684 39.02 -10.66 9.28
N PRO A 685 38.35 -10.55 10.44
CA PRO A 685 38.32 -11.62 11.41
C PRO A 685 37.61 -12.84 10.81
N ALA A 686 38.15 -14.04 11.06
CA ALA A 686 37.36 -15.25 10.87
C ALA A 686 36.17 -15.19 11.82
N VAL A 687 34.99 -15.50 11.31
CA VAL A 687 33.72 -15.47 12.03
C VAL A 687 33.66 -16.44 13.23
N TYR A 688 34.74 -17.19 13.48
CA TYR A 688 34.79 -18.25 14.47
C TYR A 688 35.19 -17.72 15.85
N HIS A 689 34.21 -17.60 16.76
CA HIS A 689 34.46 -17.43 18.19
C HIS A 689 34.36 -18.81 18.88
N PRO A 690 35.45 -19.40 19.40
CA PRO A 690 35.45 -20.77 19.93
C PRO A 690 34.55 -20.98 21.18
N SER A 691 34.15 -19.89 21.86
CA SER A 691 33.25 -19.94 23.03
C SER A 691 31.76 -19.84 22.69
N GLN A 692 31.40 -19.60 21.43
CA GLN A 692 29.99 -19.59 20.99
C GLN A 692 29.83 -20.62 19.85
N PRO A 693 29.32 -21.82 20.14
CA PRO A 693 29.15 -22.90 19.15
C PRO A 693 28.28 -22.52 17.94
N THR A 694 27.51 -21.44 18.07
CA THR A 694 26.62 -20.84 17.06
C THR A 694 26.99 -19.39 16.71
N GLY A 695 27.99 -18.80 17.35
CA GLY A 695 28.20 -17.36 17.35
C GLY A 695 29.09 -16.88 16.21
N LEU A 696 28.46 -16.30 15.19
CA LEU A 696 29.14 -15.55 14.16
C LEU A 696 29.79 -14.32 14.82
N GLY A 697 31.11 -14.26 14.90
CA GLY A 697 31.84 -13.01 15.09
C GLY A 697 31.74 -12.17 13.82
N ASN A 698 31.42 -10.88 13.91
CA ASN A 698 31.29 -9.89 12.83
C ASN A 698 29.87 -9.61 12.27
N SER A 699 28.79 -9.79 13.03
CA SER A 699 27.51 -9.14 12.66
C SER A 699 27.67 -7.61 12.67
N PHE A 700 26.83 -6.86 11.96
CA PHE A 700 26.88 -5.38 11.99
C PHE A 700 26.83 -4.86 13.44
N LYS A 701 25.91 -5.40 14.23
CA LYS A 701 25.76 -5.08 15.66
C LYS A 701 27.03 -5.35 16.47
N GLN A 702 27.76 -6.43 16.17
CA GLN A 702 29.02 -6.74 16.86
C GLN A 702 30.16 -5.82 16.41
N LEU A 703 30.29 -5.56 15.10
CA LEU A 703 31.31 -4.65 14.57
C LEU A 703 31.11 -3.24 15.14
N GLU A 704 29.85 -2.78 15.20
CA GLU A 704 29.47 -1.53 15.84
C GLU A 704 29.78 -1.53 17.34
N ALA A 705 29.42 -2.60 18.07
CA ALA A 705 29.74 -2.75 19.49
C ALA A 705 31.25 -2.78 19.79
N GLN A 706 32.07 -3.21 18.82
CA GLN A 706 33.53 -3.21 18.89
C GLN A 706 34.16 -1.89 18.42
N GLY A 707 33.38 -0.96 17.87
CA GLY A 707 33.89 0.26 17.23
C GLY A 707 34.67 -0.01 15.92
N ASP A 708 34.49 -1.18 15.30
CA ASP A 708 35.18 -1.57 14.06
C ASP A 708 34.44 -1.03 12.82
N ALA A 709 34.44 0.30 12.70
CA ALA A 709 33.80 1.02 11.60
C ALA A 709 34.36 0.59 10.23
N THR A 710 35.65 0.22 10.16
CA THR A 710 36.30 -0.20 8.93
C THR A 710 35.74 -1.53 8.41
N ASN A 711 35.61 -2.55 9.26
CA ASN A 711 35.01 -3.82 8.81
C ASN A 711 33.50 -3.70 8.60
N ALA A 712 32.81 -2.80 9.31
CA ALA A 712 31.42 -2.48 9.01
C ALA A 712 31.27 -1.90 7.58
N LEU A 713 32.13 -0.95 7.20
CA LEU A 713 32.17 -0.38 5.85
C LEU A 713 32.44 -1.45 4.77
N ARG A 714 33.44 -2.31 4.99
CA ARG A 714 33.74 -3.44 4.09
C ARG A 714 32.54 -4.39 3.94
N ARG A 715 31.83 -4.66 5.04
CA ARG A 715 30.64 -5.52 5.02
C ARG A 715 29.50 -4.87 4.25
N LYS A 716 29.26 -3.56 4.38
CA LYS A 716 28.29 -2.80 3.57
C LYS A 716 28.58 -2.96 2.07
N ALA A 717 29.84 -2.78 1.68
CA ALA A 717 30.28 -2.93 0.30
C ALA A 717 30.03 -4.33 -0.27
N LEU A 718 30.29 -5.36 0.54
CA LEU A 718 30.35 -6.73 0.07
C LEU A 718 29.08 -7.56 0.25
N ASN A 719 28.29 -7.34 1.30
CA ASN A 719 27.26 -8.29 1.73
C ASN A 719 25.91 -7.66 2.11
N GLY A 720 25.78 -6.33 2.06
CA GLY A 720 24.52 -5.64 2.34
C GLY A 720 24.60 -4.62 3.47
N LEU A 721 23.61 -3.74 3.55
CA LEU A 721 23.48 -2.69 4.56
C LEU A 721 23.12 -3.25 5.96
N PRO A 722 23.22 -2.46 7.06
CA PRO A 722 22.84 -2.88 8.41
C PRO A 722 21.40 -3.45 8.53
N GLY A 723 21.10 -4.15 9.63
CA GLY A 723 19.77 -4.74 9.90
C GLY A 723 19.64 -6.26 9.67
N TRP A 724 20.69 -6.96 9.22
CA TRP A 724 20.72 -8.44 9.20
C TRP A 724 21.24 -8.89 10.56
N THR A 725 20.38 -9.58 11.33
CA THR A 725 20.83 -10.25 12.55
C THR A 725 21.75 -11.41 12.24
N GLY A 726 21.57 -12.05 11.07
CA GLY A 726 22.41 -13.12 10.56
C GLY A 726 22.77 -14.09 11.66
N ASP A 727 21.80 -14.66 12.35
CA ASP A 727 22.01 -15.57 13.47
C ASP A 727 22.47 -16.96 13.04
N GLY A 728 22.39 -17.30 11.74
CA GLY A 728 23.16 -18.34 11.05
C GLY A 728 23.44 -19.61 11.85
N THR A 729 22.43 -20.12 12.55
CA THR A 729 22.50 -21.45 13.15
C THR A 729 22.82 -22.44 12.04
N ASN A 730 23.85 -23.26 12.26
CA ASN A 730 24.48 -24.16 11.28
C ASN A 730 23.57 -25.23 10.66
N ASP A 731 22.27 -25.20 10.92
CA ASP A 731 21.25 -26.04 10.28
C ASP A 731 20.45 -25.15 9.31
N GLY A 732 20.89 -25.09 8.03
CA GLY A 732 20.25 -24.35 6.90
C GLY A 732 19.94 -22.88 7.17
N MET A 733 19.33 -22.07 6.32
CA MET A 733 18.21 -22.32 5.41
C MET A 733 17.05 -23.16 5.98
N VAL A 734 17.10 -23.64 7.25
CA VAL A 734 16.03 -24.44 7.89
C VAL A 734 14.93 -23.48 8.36
N SER A 735 13.81 -23.42 7.63
CA SER A 735 12.61 -24.27 7.75
C SER A 735 11.60 -23.85 8.82
N ALA A 736 11.81 -22.75 9.54
CA ALA A 736 10.64 -22.00 10.00
C ALA A 736 10.19 -21.12 8.83
N ASP A 737 8.90 -21.13 8.50
CA ASP A 737 8.31 -20.16 7.58
C ASP A 737 8.04 -18.84 8.32
N PRO A 738 8.89 -17.81 8.11
CA PRO A 738 8.40 -16.44 8.17
C PRO A 738 8.93 -15.54 7.04
N ALA A 739 8.20 -14.44 6.82
CA ALA A 739 8.28 -13.53 5.68
C ALA A 739 8.29 -14.22 4.31
N ILE A 740 7.30 -15.10 4.05
CA ILE A 740 7.08 -15.58 2.68
C ILE A 740 6.57 -14.40 1.84
N VAL A 741 7.42 -13.92 0.92
CA VAL A 741 6.98 -13.27 -0.31
C VAL A 741 6.52 -14.40 -1.22
N GLU A 742 5.24 -14.70 -1.14
CA GLU A 742 4.59 -15.73 -1.94
C GLU A 742 4.05 -15.06 -3.20
N ILE A 743 4.75 -15.31 -4.30
CA ILE A 743 4.19 -15.13 -5.63
C ILE A 743 3.57 -16.48 -5.96
N ASP A 744 2.33 -16.66 -5.53
CA ASP A 744 1.58 -17.89 -5.74
C ASP A 744 1.01 -17.94 -7.17
N GLN A 745 1.25 -19.05 -7.87
CA GLN A 745 0.54 -19.42 -9.09
C GLN A 745 -0.76 -20.12 -8.70
N GLY A 746 -1.67 -19.38 -8.08
CA GLY A 746 -3.05 -19.75 -7.78
C GLY A 746 -3.32 -21.18 -7.31
N ASN A 747 -3.57 -21.34 -6.01
CA ASN A 747 -4.84 -21.83 -5.47
C ASN A 747 -4.71 -21.97 -3.96
N GLU A 748 -5.34 -21.06 -3.21
CA GLU A 748 -6.20 -21.31 -2.05
C GLU A 748 -6.51 -19.99 -1.34
N VAL A 749 -7.65 -19.99 -0.65
CA VAL A 749 -8.26 -18.86 0.06
C VAL A 749 -7.78 -18.91 1.51
N GLU A 750 -7.31 -17.80 2.06
CA GLU A 750 -7.30 -17.58 3.52
C GLU A 750 -7.35 -16.08 3.89
N ASP A 751 -8.48 -15.76 4.51
CA ASP A 751 -8.91 -14.70 5.44
C ASP A 751 -8.03 -13.47 5.80
N MET A 752 -8.68 -12.30 5.79
CA MET A 752 -8.50 -11.24 6.78
C MET A 752 -9.76 -10.35 6.82
N GLU A 753 -10.42 -10.30 7.97
CA GLU A 753 -11.59 -9.44 8.24
C GLU A 753 -11.21 -8.07 8.81
N GLU A 754 -12.13 -7.12 8.63
CA GLU A 754 -12.04 -5.68 8.92
C GLU A 754 -13.18 -5.26 9.86
N TRP A 755 -12.91 -4.38 10.84
CA TRP A 755 -13.98 -3.69 11.59
C TRP A 755 -13.60 -2.30 12.16
N ASP A 756 -14.60 -1.41 12.02
CA ASP A 756 -14.95 -0.10 12.61
C ASP A 756 -14.17 1.19 12.28
N LEU A 757 -14.65 1.84 11.21
CA LEU A 757 -14.30 3.14 10.63
C LEU A 757 -14.65 4.35 11.53
N GLU A 758 -15.56 4.20 12.50
CA GLU A 758 -16.07 5.31 13.33
C GLU A 758 -15.05 5.77 14.39
N ASN A 759 -14.13 4.89 14.80
CA ASN A 759 -13.01 5.24 15.68
C ASN A 759 -11.85 5.94 14.94
N ALA A 760 -11.72 5.76 13.62
CA ALA A 760 -10.62 6.32 12.82
C ALA A 760 -10.80 7.84 12.55
N LEU A 761 -12.04 8.30 12.39
CA LEU A 761 -12.35 9.72 12.17
C LEU A 761 -12.34 10.55 13.47
N ILE A 762 -12.69 9.94 14.61
CA ILE A 762 -12.52 10.55 15.94
C ILE A 762 -11.03 10.64 16.29
N ALA A 763 -10.23 9.61 16.01
CA ALA A 763 -8.78 9.63 16.21
C ALA A 763 -8.05 10.67 15.34
N ALA A 764 -8.44 10.88 14.08
CA ALA A 764 -7.82 11.88 13.19
C ALA A 764 -8.16 13.34 13.58
N GLY A 765 -9.32 13.57 14.20
CA GLY A 765 -9.72 14.88 14.74
C GLY A 765 -9.15 15.16 16.14
N GLU A 766 -9.17 14.17 17.03
CA GLU A 766 -8.67 14.28 18.41
C GLU A 766 -7.12 14.26 18.48
N GLN A 767 -6.43 13.64 17.52
CA GLN A 767 -4.95 13.68 17.45
C GLN A 767 -4.37 15.08 17.17
N TRP A 768 -5.13 16.09 16.72
CA TRP A 768 -4.59 17.46 16.59
C TRP A 768 -5.11 18.40 17.69
N GLU A 769 -6.28 18.21 18.31
CA GLU A 769 -6.63 19.07 19.46
C GLU A 769 -5.71 18.83 20.68
N VAL A 770 -5.07 17.65 20.79
CA VAL A 770 -4.07 17.36 21.84
C VAL A 770 -2.64 17.81 21.46
N TRP A 771 -2.28 17.88 20.16
CA TRP A 771 -0.97 18.40 19.72
C TRP A 771 -0.87 19.93 19.79
N GLY A 772 -2.01 20.64 19.92
CA GLY A 772 -2.09 22.09 20.14
C GLY A 772 -2.19 22.52 21.60
N GLY A 773 -2.21 21.56 22.54
CA GLY A 773 -2.43 21.79 23.96
C GLY A 773 -1.41 21.08 24.87
N ALA A 774 -0.13 21.43 24.75
CA ALA A 774 0.90 21.27 25.80
C ALA A 774 2.11 22.16 25.51
#